data_AF-A0A524FN56-F1
#
_entry.id   AF-A0A524FN56-F1
#
_cell.length_a   1.000
_cell.length_b   1.000
_cell.length_c   1.000
_cell.angle_alpha   90.00
_cell.angle_beta   90.00
_cell.angle_gamma   90.00
#
_symmetry.space_group_name_H-M   'P 1'
#
loop_
_entity.id
_entity.type
_entity.pdbx_description
1 polymer ?
#
loop_
_entity_poly.entity_id
_entity_poly.type
_entity_poly.pdbx_seq_one_letter_code
_entity_poly.pdbx_strand_id
1 'polypeptide(L)'
;MIEKYELVSRKTVEEDRIAICPFFGCKHIERVKPLKIGILGRRKYPTCRKHKSPLVFIDEFVGSFIQAVEACLYDTSSLPPKSLITLIKKKTPNNYKSFLNGWIYCIPIGRGGQIVSHYMDGLSRSYMKVLSKKQKKMLKNDESTKRSYEMIRVGFKKITREYTNFLQNLRKKSNIFNNLEELHPFPKEMRKLIEVWLKEYINTINLSITKTFNNSSLVNKSLSELKEEYDKILQTGTSTLLLGKSPEIVTKGISAFEIFSAYHEFLNAGLCKELKKEDIDRIIMENETSNVKKFKPKIEHYNRWFTNRIQNYLKNLDFKVKFLFEPYISFSEMDNLFGLGKGYILGRRMKNKSKHIIAKSILNTMRENLNDHITNWIKKFPALKRHLFDIEKDIKKFIDDYEEFLKPKPTPRYQMYLHHTNFNRHYFSLIDSKEKAYWLGFLFADGYIALEHKKSENYYRMGIGLSSSDRNVLVKFCRNVGLNPDYIKDKIIGSDFSNNQYQMSSIRWGDQKFAKDLINLGMEYEYNTKKGRRAKVPTLPILKKKEFMLAFLLGFYDGDGTLGYNADTGRIYPSLASSRKVFLQQIKDYFGIKPKIKSRVSERYNLRKKIIQKVQASELSITAVLFENMLLNYKDSMKRKRIELDFFKGYHEQTEKFSPKRPQLIEILSKDVLVQILEVISPSKIAQLLNVSNTTIFRFMKDYEITRHKKGYYASINNDIYLNGKTSNYYKQFIYWTDFIQRLIQSTEK
;
A
#
# COMPACT_ATOMS: atom_id res chain seq x y z
N MET A 1 41.95 -1.89 -20.72
CA MET A 1 41.76 -3.08 -21.59
C MET A 1 40.81 -2.63 -22.70
N ILE A 2 41.31 -2.47 -23.93
CA ILE A 2 40.58 -1.83 -25.04
C ILE A 2 39.57 -2.83 -25.61
N GLU A 3 38.36 -2.38 -25.90
CA GLU A 3 37.31 -3.07 -26.65
C GLU A 3 37.91 -3.87 -27.83
N LYS A 4 37.31 -5.01 -28.21
CA LYS A 4 37.65 -5.72 -29.46
C LYS A 4 37.12 -4.89 -30.65
N TYR A 5 37.68 -3.70 -30.88
CA TYR A 5 37.58 -3.04 -32.17
C TYR A 5 38.13 -4.01 -33.22
N GLU A 6 37.52 -4.04 -34.41
CA GLU A 6 38.11 -4.81 -35.49
C GLU A 6 39.45 -4.17 -35.84
N LEU A 7 40.53 -4.91 -35.57
CA LEU A 7 41.87 -4.44 -35.86
C LEU A 7 42.01 -4.29 -37.37
N VAL A 8 42.44 -3.11 -37.80
CA VAL A 8 42.57 -2.81 -39.22
C VAL A 8 43.55 -3.79 -39.86
N SER A 9 43.04 -4.60 -40.78
CA SER A 9 43.83 -5.56 -41.55
C SER A 9 43.68 -5.28 -43.03
N ARG A 10 44.80 -5.02 -43.71
CA ARG A 10 44.78 -4.81 -45.17
C ARG A 10 44.45 -6.07 -45.97
N LYS A 11 44.40 -7.24 -45.32
CA LYS A 11 43.98 -8.51 -45.93
C LYS A 11 42.46 -8.68 -45.97
N THR A 12 41.75 -8.15 -44.99
CA THR A 12 40.29 -8.33 -44.84
C THR A 12 39.49 -7.13 -45.35
N VAL A 13 40.14 -5.98 -45.54
CA VAL A 13 39.52 -4.79 -46.13
C VAL A 13 39.25 -5.00 -47.62
N GLU A 14 37.98 -5.03 -47.99
CA GLU A 14 37.51 -5.17 -49.38
C GLU A 14 37.52 -3.84 -50.16
N GLU A 15 37.40 -2.70 -49.47
CA GLU A 15 37.29 -1.36 -50.07
C GLU A 15 38.15 -0.30 -49.35
N ASP A 16 38.47 0.82 -50.02
CA ASP A 16 39.22 1.91 -49.38
C ASP A 16 38.48 2.41 -48.12
N ARG A 17 39.13 2.35 -46.95
CA ARG A 17 38.60 2.82 -45.66
C ARG A 17 39.54 3.80 -44.98
N ILE A 18 39.03 4.56 -44.02
CA ILE A 18 39.82 5.47 -43.19
C ILE A 18 39.96 4.88 -41.79
N ALA A 19 41.19 4.80 -41.31
CA ALA A 19 41.52 4.28 -39.99
C ALA A 19 42.12 5.36 -39.09
N ILE A 20 41.85 5.28 -37.80
CA ILE A 20 42.29 6.23 -36.77
C ILE A 20 42.94 5.49 -35.61
N CYS A 21 43.78 6.20 -34.86
CA CYS A 21 44.31 5.70 -33.60
C CYS A 21 43.19 5.58 -32.54
N PRO A 22 43.10 4.45 -31.81
CA PRO A 22 42.05 4.23 -30.80
C PRO A 22 42.21 5.09 -29.53
N PHE A 23 43.33 5.82 -29.38
CA PHE A 23 43.53 6.73 -28.25
C PHE A 23 42.80 8.05 -28.52
N PHE A 24 41.82 8.37 -27.66
CA PHE A 24 41.07 9.62 -27.75
C PHE A 24 42.00 10.84 -27.79
N GLY A 25 41.68 11.81 -28.64
CA GLY A 25 42.51 13.00 -28.85
C GLY A 25 43.72 12.81 -29.77
N CYS A 26 44.06 11.58 -30.19
CA CYS A 26 45.10 11.35 -31.19
C CYS A 26 44.64 11.83 -32.58
N LYS A 27 45.48 12.61 -33.26
CA LYS A 27 45.21 13.12 -34.62
C LYS A 27 45.68 12.18 -35.74
N HIS A 28 46.22 11.01 -35.41
CA HIS A 28 46.80 10.10 -36.39
C HIS A 28 45.70 9.33 -37.13
N ILE A 29 45.59 9.60 -38.44
CA ILE A 29 44.63 8.98 -39.35
C ILE A 29 45.37 8.52 -40.60
N GLU A 30 45.00 7.37 -41.13
CA GLU A 30 45.57 6.80 -42.35
C GLU A 30 44.48 6.24 -43.27
N ARG A 31 44.65 6.38 -44.58
CA ARG A 31 43.81 5.71 -45.57
C ARG A 31 44.34 4.30 -45.81
N VAL A 32 43.46 3.32 -45.63
CA VAL A 32 43.75 1.89 -45.76
C VAL A 32 43.19 1.39 -47.08
N LYS A 33 44.05 0.77 -47.89
CA LYS A 33 43.68 0.17 -49.17
C LYS A 33 43.78 -1.35 -49.11
N PRO A 34 42.87 -2.08 -49.80
CA PRO A 34 42.99 -3.52 -50.01
C PRO A 34 44.37 -3.91 -50.58
N LEU A 35 44.91 -5.05 -50.19
CA LEU A 35 46.11 -5.61 -50.82
C LEU A 35 45.75 -6.20 -52.18
N LYS A 36 46.34 -5.68 -53.26
CA LYS A 36 46.10 -6.19 -54.62
C LYS A 36 46.67 -7.59 -54.86
N ILE A 37 47.78 -7.95 -54.20
CA ILE A 37 48.45 -9.26 -54.24
C ILE A 37 49.15 -9.49 -52.89
N GLY A 38 48.96 -10.64 -52.25
CA GLY A 38 49.21 -10.89 -50.83
C GLY A 38 50.65 -10.85 -50.31
N ILE A 39 51.66 -10.44 -51.09
CA ILE A 39 53.08 -10.70 -50.76
C ILE A 39 53.94 -9.43 -50.52
N LEU A 40 53.57 -8.23 -51.00
CA LEU A 40 54.50 -7.06 -50.94
C LEU A 40 53.86 -5.75 -50.44
N GLY A 41 53.18 -5.79 -49.28
CA GLY A 41 52.69 -4.59 -48.60
C GLY A 41 53.54 -4.24 -47.37
N ARG A 42 54.20 -3.07 -47.35
CA ARG A 42 55.11 -2.60 -46.27
C ARG A 42 54.54 -2.59 -44.84
N ARG A 43 53.22 -2.79 -44.62
CA ARG A 43 52.57 -2.97 -43.31
C ARG A 43 51.26 -3.76 -43.46
N LYS A 44 51.17 -4.97 -42.91
CA LYS A 44 49.94 -5.80 -42.89
C LYS A 44 48.86 -5.22 -41.96
N TYR A 45 49.28 -4.67 -40.83
CA TYR A 45 48.46 -3.98 -39.83
C TYR A 45 49.02 -2.57 -39.62
N PRO A 46 48.35 -1.49 -40.07
CA PRO A 46 48.82 -0.14 -39.83
C PRO A 46 48.74 0.20 -38.35
N THR A 47 49.73 0.94 -37.86
CA THR A 47 49.87 1.31 -36.44
C THR A 47 50.09 2.81 -36.29
N CYS A 48 49.61 3.35 -35.17
CA CYS A 48 49.81 4.75 -34.85
C CYS A 48 51.30 5.06 -34.66
N ARG A 49 51.81 6.11 -35.29
CA ARG A 49 53.22 6.51 -35.13
C ARG A 49 53.58 6.90 -33.69
N LYS A 50 52.63 7.52 -32.97
CA LYS A 50 52.79 8.01 -31.60
C LYS A 50 52.62 6.90 -30.56
N HIS A 51 51.50 6.16 -30.63
CA HIS A 51 51.14 5.18 -29.59
C HIS A 51 51.53 3.74 -29.92
N LYS A 52 52.03 3.49 -31.14
CA LYS A 52 52.41 2.15 -31.66
C LYS A 52 51.30 1.10 -31.69
N SER A 53 50.09 1.44 -31.26
CA SER A 53 48.93 0.55 -31.28
C SER A 53 48.35 0.40 -32.70
N PRO A 54 47.73 -0.76 -33.00
CA PRO A 54 46.95 -0.95 -34.22
C PRO A 54 45.89 0.14 -34.42
N LEU A 55 45.66 0.53 -35.67
CA LEU A 55 44.55 1.44 -35.99
C LEU A 55 43.21 0.69 -35.97
N VAL A 56 42.14 1.47 -35.81
CA VAL A 56 40.74 1.03 -35.85
C VAL A 56 39.99 1.81 -36.94
N PHE A 57 38.92 1.27 -37.49
CA PHE A 57 38.13 2.01 -38.47
C PHE A 57 37.38 3.16 -37.83
N ILE A 58 37.40 4.30 -38.50
CA ILE A 58 36.80 5.53 -37.97
C ILE A 58 35.28 5.45 -37.85
N ASP A 59 34.61 4.71 -38.73
CA ASP A 59 33.17 4.48 -38.70
C ASP A 59 32.70 3.61 -37.51
N GLU A 60 33.63 2.86 -36.90
CA GLU A 60 33.41 2.07 -35.69
C GLU A 60 33.79 2.88 -34.43
N PHE A 61 34.95 3.57 -34.48
CA PHE A 61 35.52 4.31 -33.36
C PHE A 61 34.69 5.53 -32.89
N VAL A 62 34.15 6.32 -33.82
CA VAL A 62 33.52 7.61 -33.48
C VAL A 62 32.29 7.43 -32.59
N GLY A 63 31.56 6.32 -32.76
CA GLY A 63 30.44 5.97 -31.88
C GLY A 63 30.88 5.77 -30.43
N SER A 64 31.90 4.94 -30.22
CA SER A 64 32.47 4.66 -28.88
C SER A 64 33.01 5.93 -28.21
N PHE A 65 33.62 6.84 -28.99
CA PHE A 65 34.04 8.15 -28.47
C PHE A 65 32.86 8.99 -27.97
N ILE A 66 31.77 9.13 -28.75
CA ILE A 66 30.59 9.89 -28.32
C ILE A 66 29.90 9.23 -27.13
N GLN A 67 29.79 7.90 -27.08
CA GLN A 67 29.25 7.19 -25.92
C GLN A 67 30.06 7.45 -24.64
N ALA A 68 31.39 7.44 -24.75
CA ALA A 68 32.27 7.74 -23.62
C ALA A 68 32.12 9.19 -23.14
N VAL A 69 31.98 10.14 -24.07
CA VAL A 69 31.67 11.54 -23.75
C VAL A 69 30.32 11.63 -23.05
N GLU A 70 29.26 11.02 -23.58
CA GLU A 70 27.92 11.08 -22.97
C GLU A 70 27.87 10.43 -21.59
N ALA A 71 28.55 9.30 -21.40
CA ALA A 71 28.74 8.69 -20.09
C ALA A 71 29.49 9.63 -19.15
N CYS A 72 30.55 10.30 -19.62
CA CYS A 72 31.27 11.29 -18.84
C CYS A 72 30.39 12.49 -18.48
N LEU A 73 29.58 13.03 -19.38
CA LEU A 73 28.77 14.21 -19.09
C LEU A 73 27.55 13.88 -18.22
N TYR A 74 26.91 12.75 -18.46
CA TYR A 74 25.59 12.43 -17.92
C TYR A 74 25.55 11.12 -17.12
N ASP A 75 26.62 10.80 -16.40
CA ASP A 75 26.59 9.81 -15.31
C ASP A 75 25.86 10.39 -14.09
N THR A 76 25.23 9.54 -13.27
CA THR A 76 24.66 9.96 -11.99
C THR A 76 25.68 10.61 -11.04
N SER A 77 26.99 10.34 -11.19
CA SER A 77 28.07 11.01 -10.45
C SER A 77 28.25 12.50 -10.78
N SER A 78 27.62 12.99 -11.86
CA SER A 78 27.62 14.40 -12.25
C SER A 78 26.79 15.30 -11.33
N LEU A 79 25.92 14.70 -10.50
CA LEU A 79 25.21 15.40 -9.43
C LEU A 79 26.18 15.91 -8.35
N PRO A 80 25.82 16.97 -7.61
CA PRO A 80 26.72 17.51 -6.59
C PRO A 80 27.01 16.46 -5.50
N PRO A 81 28.25 16.43 -4.97
CA PRO A 81 28.61 15.46 -3.94
C PRO A 81 27.78 15.66 -2.66
N LYS A 82 27.48 14.55 -1.98
CA LYS A 82 26.65 14.55 -0.76
C LYS A 82 27.16 15.50 0.32
N SER A 83 28.49 15.68 0.44
CA SER A 83 29.11 16.61 1.39
C SER A 83 28.73 18.07 1.09
N LEU A 84 28.79 18.48 -0.18
CA LEU A 84 28.39 19.81 -0.62
C LEU A 84 26.88 20.01 -0.49
N ILE A 85 26.08 19.03 -0.91
CA ILE A 85 24.62 19.05 -0.73
C ILE A 85 24.27 19.28 0.73
N THR A 86 24.89 18.53 1.65
CA THR A 86 24.65 18.65 3.09
C THR A 86 25.04 20.02 3.62
N LEU A 87 26.18 20.56 3.17
CA LEU A 87 26.65 21.89 3.55
C LEU A 87 25.69 23.00 3.10
N ILE A 88 25.28 22.99 1.82
CA ILE A 88 24.36 23.98 1.25
C ILE A 88 22.98 23.88 1.90
N LYS A 89 22.45 22.66 2.10
CA LYS A 89 21.20 22.43 2.83
C LYS A 89 21.25 23.02 4.23
N LYS A 90 22.35 22.82 4.96
CA LYS A 90 22.52 23.28 6.34
C LYS A 90 22.67 24.80 6.46
N LYS A 91 23.38 25.44 5.52
CA LYS A 91 23.80 26.84 5.65
C LYS A 91 22.94 27.81 4.84
N THR A 92 22.39 27.40 3.70
CA THR A 92 21.62 28.27 2.80
C THR A 92 20.43 27.53 2.16
N PRO A 93 19.46 27.02 2.95
CA PRO A 93 18.37 26.17 2.46
C PRO A 93 17.47 26.85 1.43
N ASN A 94 17.22 28.16 1.58
CA ASN A 94 16.37 28.94 0.66
C ASN A 94 16.98 29.07 -0.74
N ASN A 95 18.30 28.95 -0.87
CA ASN A 95 19.01 29.06 -2.13
C ASN A 95 19.37 27.69 -2.72
N TYR A 96 18.97 26.58 -2.08
CA TYR A 96 19.34 25.23 -2.49
C TYR A 96 18.85 24.86 -3.90
N LYS A 97 17.62 25.24 -4.25
CA LYS A 97 17.06 24.98 -5.60
C LYS A 97 17.87 25.72 -6.67
N SER A 98 18.19 26.99 -6.42
CA SER A 98 19.04 27.80 -7.29
C SER A 98 20.45 27.21 -7.42
N PHE A 99 21.04 26.75 -6.31
CA PHE A 99 22.32 26.03 -6.32
C PHE A 99 22.29 24.78 -7.20
N LEU A 100 21.28 23.92 -7.04
CA LEU A 100 21.13 22.71 -7.85
C LEU A 100 20.96 23.03 -9.34
N ASN A 101 20.09 23.99 -9.67
CA ASN A 101 19.85 24.39 -11.06
C ASN A 101 21.13 24.94 -11.70
N GLY A 102 21.89 25.78 -10.97
CA GLY A 102 23.20 26.27 -11.42
C GLY A 102 24.23 25.16 -11.60
N TRP A 103 24.30 24.20 -10.67
CA TRP A 103 25.20 23.05 -10.77
C TRP A 103 24.90 22.21 -12.02
N ILE A 104 23.63 21.86 -12.23
CA ILE A 104 23.19 21.03 -13.36
C ILE A 104 23.49 21.74 -14.69
N TYR A 105 23.28 23.06 -14.73
CA TYR A 105 23.62 23.88 -15.89
C TYR A 105 25.12 23.84 -16.22
N CYS A 106 25.99 23.78 -15.20
CA CYS A 106 27.44 23.70 -15.36
C CYS A 106 27.97 22.32 -15.77
N ILE A 107 27.18 21.24 -15.69
CA ILE A 107 27.64 19.86 -15.94
C ILE A 107 28.37 19.71 -17.29
N PRO A 108 27.78 20.09 -18.45
CA PRO A 108 28.40 19.76 -19.74
C PRO A 108 29.76 20.42 -19.94
N ILE A 109 29.91 21.68 -19.52
CA ILE A 109 31.13 22.46 -19.70
C ILE A 109 32.16 22.14 -18.60
N GLY A 110 31.70 22.00 -17.35
CA GLY A 110 32.53 21.64 -16.21
C GLY A 110 33.17 20.26 -16.34
N ARG A 111 32.59 19.40 -17.18
CA ARG A 111 33.08 18.05 -17.50
C ARG A 111 33.73 17.91 -18.89
N GLY A 112 34.05 19.01 -19.57
CA GLY A 112 34.87 19.00 -20.79
C GLY A 112 34.12 18.88 -22.11
N GLY A 113 32.79 19.00 -22.14
CA GLY A 113 32.00 18.90 -23.38
C GLY A 113 32.39 19.91 -24.47
N GLN A 114 32.98 21.06 -24.11
CA GLN A 114 33.46 22.09 -25.02
C GLN A 114 34.57 21.62 -25.96
N ILE A 115 35.38 20.62 -25.58
CA ILE A 115 36.48 20.13 -26.42
C ILE A 115 36.00 19.22 -27.55
N VAL A 116 34.79 18.68 -27.45
CA VAL A 116 34.22 17.71 -28.40
C VAL A 116 34.05 18.34 -29.78
N SER A 117 33.49 19.55 -29.86
CA SER A 117 33.32 20.27 -31.12
C SER A 117 34.65 20.50 -31.84
N HIS A 118 35.68 20.96 -31.12
CA HIS A 118 37.02 21.16 -31.69
C HIS A 118 37.65 19.85 -32.17
N TYR A 119 37.44 18.76 -31.43
CA TYR A 119 37.94 17.44 -31.82
C TYR A 119 37.25 16.92 -33.09
N MET A 120 35.92 16.97 -33.15
CA MET A 120 35.13 16.48 -34.30
C MET A 120 35.43 17.28 -35.58
N ASP A 121 35.61 18.59 -35.46
CA ASP A 121 36.03 19.45 -36.56
C ASP A 121 37.47 19.15 -37.01
N GLY A 122 38.40 18.95 -36.06
CA GLY A 122 39.75 18.48 -36.35
C GLY A 122 39.80 17.11 -37.02
N LEU A 123 38.90 16.20 -36.62
CA LEU A 123 38.73 14.87 -37.17
C LEU A 123 38.25 14.96 -38.63
N SER A 124 37.19 15.73 -38.89
CA SER A 124 36.65 15.99 -40.23
C SER A 124 37.71 16.58 -41.18
N ARG A 125 38.46 17.59 -40.73
CA ARG A 125 39.58 18.15 -41.51
C ARG A 125 40.65 17.12 -41.82
N SER A 126 41.04 16.31 -40.85
CA SER A 126 42.06 15.27 -41.02
C SER A 126 41.59 14.16 -41.96
N TYR A 127 40.30 13.79 -41.89
CA TYR A 127 39.62 12.90 -42.82
C TYR A 127 39.73 13.44 -44.25
N MET A 128 39.41 14.71 -44.46
CA MET A 128 39.51 15.33 -45.79
C MET A 128 40.95 15.40 -46.30
N LYS A 129 41.95 15.58 -45.43
CA LYS A 129 43.37 15.65 -45.85
C LYS A 129 43.89 14.35 -46.45
N VAL A 130 43.42 13.19 -45.99
CA VAL A 130 43.89 11.88 -46.49
C VAL A 130 43.24 11.42 -47.80
N LEU A 131 42.27 12.20 -48.31
CA LEU A 131 41.55 11.91 -49.56
C LEU A 131 42.14 12.62 -50.78
N SER A 132 42.07 11.96 -51.94
CA SER A 132 42.42 12.57 -53.23
C SER A 132 41.38 13.60 -53.70
N LYS A 133 41.76 14.48 -54.65
CA LYS A 133 40.84 15.47 -55.26
C LYS A 133 39.56 14.81 -55.83
N LYS A 134 39.69 13.65 -56.50
CA LYS A 134 38.57 12.89 -57.07
C LYS A 134 37.63 12.37 -55.98
N GLN A 135 38.17 11.79 -54.91
CA GLN A 135 37.38 11.29 -53.77
C GLN A 135 36.62 12.43 -53.07
N LYS A 136 37.27 13.59 -52.87
CA LYS A 136 36.62 14.79 -52.32
C LYS A 136 35.44 15.27 -53.16
N LYS A 137 35.56 15.22 -54.49
CA LYS A 137 34.47 15.59 -55.42
C LYS A 137 33.30 14.59 -55.33
N MET A 138 33.58 13.30 -55.16
CA MET A 138 32.54 12.25 -55.04
C MET A 138 31.81 12.26 -53.69
N LEU A 139 32.42 12.80 -52.62
CA LEU A 139 31.72 13.04 -51.35
C LEU A 139 30.67 14.16 -51.45
N LYS A 140 30.73 15.03 -52.47
CA LYS A 140 29.80 16.15 -52.69
C LYS A 140 28.60 15.80 -53.59
N ASN A 141 28.70 14.76 -54.42
CA ASN A 141 27.59 14.28 -55.24
C ASN A 141 26.95 13.06 -54.57
N ASP A 142 25.72 13.18 -54.07
CA ASP A 142 24.97 12.07 -53.46
C ASP A 142 24.53 11.00 -54.50
N GLU A 143 24.56 11.31 -55.81
CA GLU A 143 24.08 10.42 -56.88
C GLU A 143 25.12 9.40 -57.42
N SER A 144 26.40 9.43 -57.01
CA SER A 144 27.41 8.55 -57.64
C SER A 144 27.40 7.12 -57.08
N THR A 145 27.13 6.13 -57.94
CA THR A 145 27.00 4.67 -57.69
C THR A 145 28.33 3.88 -57.65
N LYS A 146 29.49 4.53 -57.56
CA LYS A 146 30.78 3.79 -57.50
C LYS A 146 31.01 3.16 -56.13
N ARG A 147 30.75 1.85 -56.04
CA ARG A 147 30.98 0.97 -54.89
C ARG A 147 32.35 1.18 -54.22
N SER A 148 33.41 1.41 -55.01
CA SER A 148 34.79 1.63 -54.51
C SER A 148 35.03 2.81 -53.55
N TYR A 149 34.06 3.70 -53.34
CA TYR A 149 34.16 4.84 -52.41
C TYR A 149 33.07 4.85 -51.34
N GLU A 150 32.25 3.80 -51.28
CA GLU A 150 31.10 3.72 -50.40
C GLU A 150 31.53 3.81 -48.93
N MET A 151 32.51 3.02 -48.52
CA MET A 151 32.98 3.02 -47.13
C MET A 151 33.66 4.34 -46.70
N ILE A 152 34.28 5.08 -47.63
CA ILE A 152 34.78 6.44 -47.37
C ILE A 152 33.61 7.40 -47.11
N ARG A 153 32.53 7.29 -47.88
CA ARG A 153 31.31 8.09 -47.68
C ARG A 153 30.65 7.74 -46.35
N VAL A 154 30.53 6.45 -46.03
CA VAL A 154 29.98 5.95 -44.76
C VAL A 154 30.76 6.52 -43.57
N GLY A 155 32.10 6.46 -43.60
CA GLY A 155 32.93 7.00 -42.51
C GLY A 155 32.79 8.51 -42.32
N PHE A 156 32.73 9.28 -43.41
CA PHE A 156 32.49 10.72 -43.31
C PHE A 156 31.08 11.03 -42.80
N LYS A 157 30.04 10.39 -43.34
CA LYS A 157 28.65 10.53 -42.88
C LYS A 157 28.50 10.11 -41.41
N LYS A 158 29.25 9.12 -40.95
CA LYS A 158 29.27 8.70 -39.53
C LYS A 158 29.79 9.82 -38.63
N ILE A 159 30.90 10.48 -38.97
CA ILE A 159 31.42 11.62 -38.19
C ILE A 159 30.37 12.72 -38.05
N THR A 160 29.74 13.10 -39.17
CA THR A 160 28.67 14.12 -39.17
C THR A 160 27.50 13.66 -38.32
N ARG A 161 27.01 12.44 -38.52
CA ARG A 161 25.86 11.89 -37.78
C ARG A 161 26.09 11.85 -36.29
N GLU A 162 27.21 11.28 -35.84
CA GLU A 162 27.50 11.17 -34.40
C GLU A 162 27.70 12.55 -33.75
N TYR A 163 28.30 13.52 -34.46
CA TYR A 163 28.39 14.89 -33.97
C TYR A 163 27.01 15.57 -33.89
N THR A 164 26.16 15.40 -34.89
CA THR A 164 24.78 15.90 -34.87
C THR A 164 23.98 15.30 -33.71
N ASN A 165 24.07 13.99 -33.51
CA ASN A 165 23.42 13.28 -32.42
C ASN A 165 23.88 13.83 -31.05
N PHE A 166 25.18 14.02 -30.88
CA PHE A 166 25.74 14.61 -29.66
C PHE A 166 25.16 16.02 -29.38
N LEU A 167 25.13 16.90 -30.38
CA LEU A 167 24.57 18.26 -30.22
C LEU A 167 23.06 18.25 -29.91
N GLN A 168 22.31 17.36 -30.56
CA GLN A 168 20.88 17.18 -30.29
C GLN A 168 20.64 16.65 -28.87
N ASN A 169 21.43 15.67 -28.43
CA ASN A 169 21.36 15.11 -27.08
C ASN A 169 21.73 16.14 -26.02
N LEU A 170 22.78 16.94 -26.26
CA LEU A 170 23.19 18.05 -25.39
C LEU A 170 22.03 19.05 -25.19
N ARG A 171 21.37 19.46 -26.28
CA ARG A 171 20.22 20.37 -26.24
C ARG A 171 19.02 19.75 -25.55
N LYS A 172 18.69 18.50 -25.88
CA LYS A 172 17.56 17.76 -25.29
C LYS A 172 17.75 17.61 -23.78
N LYS A 173 18.92 17.16 -23.33
CA LYS A 173 19.24 17.00 -21.90
C LYS A 173 19.27 18.34 -21.17
N SER A 174 19.75 19.41 -21.81
CA SER A 174 19.65 20.76 -21.23
C SER A 174 18.20 21.18 -20.97
N ASN A 175 17.30 20.97 -21.94
CA ASN A 175 15.87 21.29 -21.79
C ASN A 175 15.16 20.44 -20.72
N ILE A 176 15.58 19.18 -20.55
CA ILE A 176 14.99 18.28 -19.55
C ILE A 176 15.48 18.63 -18.14
N PHE A 177 16.79 18.89 -18.00
CA PHE A 177 17.43 19.00 -16.70
C PHE A 177 17.45 20.41 -16.13
N ASN A 178 17.55 21.45 -16.98
CA ASN A 178 17.71 22.84 -16.55
C ASN A 178 16.40 23.62 -16.63
N ASN A 179 16.18 24.52 -15.67
CA ASN A 179 15.22 25.61 -15.82
C ASN A 179 15.99 26.93 -16.04
N LEU A 180 16.11 27.37 -17.30
CA LEU A 180 16.91 28.55 -17.64
C LEU A 180 16.37 29.84 -17.01
N GLU A 181 15.05 29.92 -16.78
CA GLU A 181 14.41 31.08 -16.14
C GLU A 181 14.77 31.23 -14.66
N GLU A 182 15.20 30.12 -14.02
CA GLU A 182 15.58 30.08 -12.60
C GLU A 182 17.12 30.20 -12.38
N LEU A 183 17.89 30.54 -13.43
CA LEU A 183 19.32 30.79 -13.31
C LEU A 183 19.57 32.23 -12.87
N HIS A 184 20.05 32.39 -11.63
CA HIS A 184 20.36 33.69 -11.05
C HIS A 184 21.75 33.69 -10.40
N PRO A 185 22.45 34.84 -10.36
CA PRO A 185 23.70 34.96 -9.64
C PRO A 185 23.56 34.58 -8.17
N PHE A 186 24.44 33.71 -7.67
CA PHE A 186 24.39 33.31 -6.27
C PHE A 186 24.71 34.46 -5.31
N PRO A 187 24.03 34.54 -4.14
CA PRO A 187 24.40 35.46 -3.08
C PRO A 187 25.86 35.27 -2.63
N LYS A 188 26.50 36.35 -2.16
CA LYS A 188 27.90 36.36 -1.71
C LYS A 188 28.22 35.28 -0.68
N GLU A 189 27.29 35.03 0.23
CA GLU A 189 27.40 33.99 1.27
C GLU A 189 27.47 32.57 0.68
N MET A 190 26.62 32.27 -0.31
CA MET A 190 26.62 30.98 -1.00
C MET A 190 27.89 30.77 -1.81
N ARG A 191 28.35 31.81 -2.53
CA ARG A 191 29.63 31.76 -3.25
C ARG A 191 30.79 31.43 -2.31
N LYS A 192 30.87 32.12 -1.16
CA LYS A 192 31.91 31.89 -0.16
C LYS A 192 31.87 30.46 0.40
N LEU A 193 30.68 29.89 0.62
CA LEU A 193 30.52 28.51 1.06
C LEU A 193 31.05 27.50 0.03
N ILE A 194 30.69 27.69 -1.25
CA ILE A 194 31.16 26.82 -2.35
C ILE A 194 32.68 26.95 -2.51
N GLU A 195 33.23 28.16 -2.41
CA GLU A 195 34.68 28.41 -2.46
C GLU A 195 35.44 27.71 -1.34
N VAL A 196 34.96 27.79 -0.10
CA VAL A 196 35.59 27.11 1.06
C VAL A 196 35.54 25.60 0.88
N TRP A 197 34.38 25.06 0.52
CA TRP A 197 34.23 23.63 0.26
C TRP A 197 35.15 23.15 -0.87
N LEU A 198 35.22 23.90 -1.98
CA LEU A 198 36.06 23.54 -3.12
C LEU A 198 37.54 23.48 -2.75
N LYS A 199 38.03 24.42 -1.94
CA LYS A 199 39.42 24.42 -1.44
C LYS A 199 39.71 23.17 -0.60
N GLU A 200 38.85 22.83 0.35
CA GLU A 200 38.99 21.63 1.19
C GLU A 200 38.94 20.34 0.36
N TYR A 201 38.03 20.31 -0.62
CA TYR A 201 37.83 19.17 -1.49
C TYR A 201 39.04 18.92 -2.41
N ILE A 202 39.62 19.98 -2.99
CA ILE A 202 40.87 19.90 -3.77
C ILE A 202 42.04 19.44 -2.89
N ASN A 203 42.17 19.94 -1.66
CA ASN A 203 43.22 19.49 -0.75
C ASN A 203 43.11 18.00 -0.43
N THR A 204 41.89 17.49 -0.27
CA THR A 204 41.65 16.04 -0.05
C THR A 204 42.08 15.21 -1.25
N ILE A 205 41.77 15.67 -2.47
CA ILE A 205 42.22 15.01 -3.72
C ILE A 205 43.75 15.03 -3.79
N ASN A 206 44.39 16.18 -3.58
CA ASN A 206 45.84 16.30 -3.62
C ASN A 206 46.50 15.36 -2.62
N LEU A 207 46.05 15.32 -1.35
CA LEU A 207 46.58 14.40 -0.34
C LEU A 207 46.42 12.92 -0.71
N SER A 208 45.32 12.55 -1.38
CA SER A 208 45.13 11.19 -1.88
C SER A 208 46.08 10.85 -3.02
N ILE A 209 46.33 11.81 -3.91
CA ILE A 209 47.30 11.68 -5.01
C ILE A 209 48.73 11.55 -4.44
N THR A 210 49.15 12.43 -3.52
CA THR A 210 50.50 12.37 -2.92
C THR A 210 50.75 11.07 -2.14
N LYS A 211 49.74 10.57 -1.41
CA LYS A 211 49.83 9.25 -0.74
C LYS A 211 49.95 8.10 -1.74
N THR A 212 49.31 8.20 -2.90
CA THR A 212 49.37 7.18 -3.96
C THR A 212 50.72 7.20 -4.69
N PHE A 213 51.39 8.36 -4.81
CA PHE A 213 52.71 8.46 -5.45
C PHE A 213 53.88 8.05 -4.57
N ASN A 214 53.74 8.13 -3.23
CA ASN A 214 54.80 7.74 -2.28
C ASN A 214 54.83 6.25 -1.93
N ASN A 215 53.74 5.51 -2.20
CA ASN A 215 53.67 4.06 -2.05
C ASN A 215 53.59 3.43 -3.44
N SER A 216 54.38 2.39 -3.71
CA SER A 216 54.42 1.63 -4.97
C SER A 216 53.11 0.89 -5.35
N SER A 217 51.94 1.32 -4.86
CA SER A 217 50.64 0.66 -4.99
C SER A 217 49.77 1.16 -6.14
N LEU A 218 50.37 1.60 -7.26
CA LEU A 218 49.61 1.93 -8.48
C LEU A 218 48.96 0.67 -9.13
N VAL A 219 49.34 -0.53 -8.71
CA VAL A 219 48.97 -1.80 -9.37
C VAL A 219 47.65 -2.42 -8.87
N ASN A 220 47.10 -1.99 -7.72
CA ASN A 220 45.98 -2.70 -7.08
C ASN A 220 44.68 -1.89 -6.88
N LYS A 221 44.51 -0.70 -7.47
CA LYS A 221 43.22 0.00 -7.39
C LYS A 221 42.19 -0.68 -8.30
N SER A 222 41.03 -1.01 -7.74
CA SER A 222 39.89 -1.49 -8.51
C SER A 222 39.39 -0.40 -9.46
N LEU A 223 38.72 -0.82 -10.54
CA LEU A 223 38.17 0.10 -11.52
C LEU A 223 37.09 1.04 -10.92
N SER A 224 36.41 0.59 -9.86
CA SER A 224 35.46 1.40 -9.09
C SER A 224 36.16 2.52 -8.30
N GLU A 225 37.29 2.22 -7.64
CA GLU A 225 38.06 3.23 -6.91
C GLU A 225 38.65 4.28 -7.85
N LEU A 226 39.13 3.84 -9.03
CA LEU A 226 39.56 4.76 -10.08
C LEU A 226 38.42 5.66 -10.54
N LYS A 227 37.22 5.11 -10.77
CA LYS A 227 36.05 5.92 -11.15
C LYS A 227 35.74 7.00 -10.11
N GLU A 228 35.81 6.68 -8.83
CA GLU A 228 35.59 7.66 -7.76
C GLU A 228 36.62 8.81 -7.80
N GLU A 229 37.88 8.54 -8.16
CA GLU A 229 38.90 9.58 -8.33
C GLU A 229 38.60 10.50 -9.50
N TYR A 230 38.23 9.93 -10.66
CA TYR A 230 37.82 10.73 -11.83
C TYR A 230 36.53 11.53 -11.56
N ASP A 231 35.57 10.96 -10.82
CA ASP A 231 34.34 11.65 -10.43
C ASP A 231 34.63 12.89 -9.58
N LYS A 232 35.58 12.81 -8.64
CA LYS A 232 36.03 13.94 -7.81
C LYS A 232 36.61 15.07 -8.67
N ILE A 233 37.45 14.73 -9.66
CA ILE A 233 38.07 15.70 -10.59
C ILE A 233 37.00 16.40 -11.46
N LEU A 234 36.00 15.66 -11.89
CA LEU A 234 34.90 16.23 -12.68
C LEU A 234 33.96 17.12 -11.83
N GLN A 235 33.77 16.77 -10.56
CA GLN A 235 32.98 17.58 -9.62
C GLN A 235 33.68 18.91 -9.29
N THR A 236 35.02 18.93 -9.18
CA THR A 236 35.77 20.17 -9.01
C THR A 236 35.69 21.06 -10.25
N GLY A 237 35.75 20.49 -11.47
CA GLY A 237 35.53 21.23 -12.72
C GLY A 237 34.16 21.89 -12.78
N THR A 238 33.12 21.14 -12.41
CA THR A 238 31.73 21.65 -12.36
C THR A 238 31.58 22.77 -11.31
N SER A 239 32.13 22.58 -10.11
CA SER A 239 32.09 23.58 -9.04
C SER A 239 32.90 24.85 -9.35
N THR A 240 34.03 24.71 -10.06
CA THR A 240 34.86 25.85 -10.48
C THR A 240 34.12 26.72 -11.50
N LEU A 241 33.46 26.10 -12.48
CA LEU A 241 32.62 26.79 -13.44
C LEU A 241 31.42 27.48 -12.77
N LEU A 242 30.81 26.81 -11.78
CA LEU A 242 29.71 27.36 -10.99
C LEU A 242 30.08 28.67 -10.26
N LEU A 243 31.36 28.83 -9.92
CA LEU A 243 31.93 30.06 -9.35
C LEU A 243 32.35 31.11 -10.41
N GLY A 244 32.06 30.86 -11.69
CA GLY A 244 32.40 31.74 -12.81
C GLY A 244 33.87 31.70 -13.21
N LYS A 245 34.61 30.64 -12.85
CA LYS A 245 36.02 30.47 -13.21
C LYS A 245 36.15 29.51 -14.39
N SER A 246 37.20 29.70 -15.20
CA SER A 246 37.54 28.77 -16.29
C SER A 246 37.76 27.37 -15.72
N PRO A 247 37.16 26.31 -16.30
CA PRO A 247 37.35 24.93 -15.88
C PRO A 247 38.69 24.36 -16.39
N GLU A 248 39.69 25.21 -16.68
CA GLU A 248 41.06 24.79 -17.02
C GLU A 248 41.50 23.72 -16.03
N ILE A 249 41.62 22.51 -16.58
CA ILE A 249 41.23 21.23 -15.97
C ILE A 249 41.72 21.09 -14.53
N VAL A 250 40.82 20.71 -13.62
CA VAL A 250 41.03 20.71 -12.15
C VAL A 250 41.91 19.55 -11.65
N THR A 251 42.93 19.19 -12.42
CA THR A 251 44.15 18.57 -11.92
C THR A 251 45.29 19.07 -12.81
N LYS A 252 46.39 19.54 -12.23
CA LYS A 252 47.64 19.65 -12.99
C LYS A 252 47.98 18.25 -13.52
N GLY A 253 47.77 17.98 -14.81
CA GLY A 253 48.33 16.80 -15.48
C GLY A 253 47.37 15.80 -16.14
N ILE A 254 46.04 15.93 -16.05
CA ILE A 254 45.09 15.02 -16.75
C ILE A 254 44.28 15.80 -17.80
N SER A 255 44.27 15.31 -19.04
CA SER A 255 43.51 15.91 -20.14
C SER A 255 42.06 15.41 -20.20
N ALA A 256 41.15 16.21 -20.77
CA ALA A 256 39.77 15.78 -20.96
C ALA A 256 39.64 14.50 -21.83
N PHE A 257 40.57 14.26 -22.75
CA PHE A 257 40.59 13.02 -23.54
C PHE A 257 40.96 11.79 -22.70
N GLU A 258 41.86 11.93 -21.71
CA GLU A 258 42.17 10.86 -20.77
C GLU A 258 40.97 10.54 -19.88
N ILE A 259 40.23 11.57 -19.45
CA ILE A 259 38.99 11.38 -18.70
C ILE A 259 37.94 10.64 -19.53
N PHE A 260 37.73 11.01 -20.79
CA PHE A 260 36.81 10.30 -21.68
C PHE A 260 37.26 8.86 -21.91
N SER A 261 38.57 8.62 -22.01
CA SER A 261 39.11 7.26 -22.15
C SER A 261 38.82 6.42 -20.91
N ALA A 262 38.99 6.97 -19.71
CA ALA A 262 38.65 6.29 -18.46
C ALA A 262 37.16 6.00 -18.36
N TYR A 263 36.31 6.95 -18.74
CA TYR A 263 34.85 6.77 -18.75
C TYR A 263 34.35 5.76 -19.79
N HIS A 264 35.08 5.58 -20.89
CA HIS A 264 34.82 4.48 -21.82
C HIS A 264 35.06 3.12 -21.13
N GLU A 265 36.14 2.98 -20.36
CA GLU A 265 36.40 1.75 -19.59
C GLU A 265 35.36 1.54 -18.48
N PHE A 266 34.95 2.60 -17.77
CA PHE A 266 33.92 2.52 -16.74
C PHE A 266 32.56 2.11 -17.31
N LEU A 267 32.18 2.65 -18.47
CA LEU A 267 30.94 2.30 -19.17
C LEU A 267 30.95 0.82 -19.56
N ASN A 268 32.04 0.33 -20.16
CA ASN A 268 32.17 -1.06 -20.57
C ASN A 268 32.18 -2.04 -19.38
N ALA A 269 32.63 -1.59 -18.21
CA ALA A 269 32.56 -2.36 -16.96
C ALA A 269 31.21 -2.26 -16.24
N GLY A 270 30.22 -1.53 -16.78
CA GLY A 270 28.91 -1.36 -16.17
C GLY A 270 28.91 -0.47 -14.92
N LEU A 271 29.94 0.37 -14.74
CA LEU A 271 30.09 1.27 -13.59
C LEU A 271 29.41 2.63 -13.82
N CYS A 272 28.99 2.91 -15.05
CA CYS A 272 28.26 4.13 -15.41
C CYS A 272 26.74 3.91 -15.38
N LYS A 273 26.02 4.88 -14.85
CA LYS A 273 24.56 4.93 -14.84
C LYS A 273 24.11 6.28 -15.38
N GLU A 274 23.31 6.25 -16.43
CA GLU A 274 22.76 7.47 -17.03
C GLU A 274 21.93 8.28 -16.02
N LEU A 275 22.22 9.58 -15.94
CA LEU A 275 21.48 10.57 -15.18
C LEU A 275 20.10 10.78 -15.80
N LYS A 276 19.04 10.62 -15.00
CA LYS A 276 17.67 10.88 -15.41
C LYS A 276 17.04 12.04 -14.64
N LYS A 277 15.90 12.54 -15.13
CA LYS A 277 15.18 13.64 -14.49
C LYS A 277 14.73 13.24 -13.08
N GLU A 278 14.37 11.97 -12.88
CA GLU A 278 13.92 11.44 -11.59
C GLU A 278 15.04 11.44 -10.54
N ASP A 279 16.31 11.35 -10.94
CA ASP A 279 17.44 11.43 -10.01
C ASP A 279 17.60 12.87 -9.48
N ILE A 280 17.38 13.87 -10.34
CA ILE A 280 17.36 15.30 -9.97
C ILE A 280 16.16 15.59 -9.07
N ASP A 281 14.96 15.15 -9.48
CA ASP A 281 13.73 15.35 -8.74
C ASP A 281 13.80 14.70 -7.35
N ARG A 282 14.45 13.54 -7.23
CA ARG A 282 14.72 12.90 -5.94
C ARG A 282 15.58 13.76 -5.03
N ILE A 283 16.67 14.35 -5.53
CA ILE A 283 17.54 15.24 -4.73
C ILE A 283 16.80 16.53 -4.31
N ILE A 284 15.87 17.02 -5.14
CA ILE A 284 14.99 18.15 -4.82
C ILE A 284 13.96 17.74 -3.76
N MET A 285 13.27 16.61 -3.93
CA MET A 285 12.28 16.07 -2.99
C MET A 285 12.91 15.67 -1.64
N GLU A 286 14.14 15.15 -1.65
CA GLU A 286 14.93 14.89 -0.45
C GLU A 286 15.20 16.19 0.32
N ASN A 287 15.34 17.34 -0.35
CA ASN A 287 15.41 18.64 0.32
C ASN A 287 14.05 19.09 0.87
N GLU A 288 12.97 18.88 0.12
CA GLU A 288 11.61 19.17 0.59
C GLU A 288 11.23 18.32 1.81
N THR A 289 11.75 17.10 1.92
CA THR A 289 11.57 16.23 3.09
C THR A 289 12.57 16.50 4.22
N SER A 290 13.78 17.00 3.92
CA SER A 290 14.78 17.42 4.92
C SER A 290 14.44 18.75 5.59
N ASN A 291 13.87 19.72 4.85
CA ASN A 291 13.40 21.00 5.39
C ASN A 291 12.13 20.88 6.26
N VAL A 292 11.53 19.68 6.35
CA VAL A 292 10.40 19.41 7.25
C VAL A 292 10.84 19.10 8.69
N LYS A 293 12.15 18.98 8.96
CA LYS A 293 12.66 18.92 10.34
C LYS A 293 13.27 20.27 10.76
N LYS A 294 12.41 21.12 11.35
CA LYS A 294 12.65 22.40 12.07
C LYS A 294 12.46 23.71 11.28
N PHE A 295 11.36 23.84 10.55
CA PHE A 295 10.48 25.01 10.71
C PHE A 295 9.05 24.59 10.34
N LYS A 296 8.19 24.36 11.32
CA LYS A 296 6.74 24.33 11.04
C LYS A 296 6.33 25.79 10.91
N PRO A 297 6.04 26.32 9.72
CA PRO A 297 5.31 27.57 9.66
C PRO A 297 4.04 27.39 10.49
N LYS A 298 3.74 28.33 11.37
CA LYS A 298 2.50 28.27 12.14
C LYS A 298 1.37 28.26 11.11
N ILE A 299 0.59 27.19 11.04
CA ILE A 299 -0.53 27.01 10.08
C ILE A 299 -1.48 28.22 10.11
N GLU A 300 -1.56 28.84 11.28
CA GLU A 300 -2.18 30.14 11.55
C GLU A 300 -1.73 31.26 10.61
N HIS A 301 -0.43 31.37 10.36
CA HIS A 301 0.16 32.37 9.49
C HIS A 301 -0.28 32.18 8.05
N TYR A 302 -0.33 30.94 7.56
CA TYR A 302 -0.78 30.63 6.19
C TYR A 302 -2.28 30.77 6.02
N ASN A 303 -3.06 30.34 7.02
CA ASN A 303 -4.50 30.59 7.05
C ASN A 303 -4.79 32.10 6.96
N ARG A 304 -4.07 32.91 7.75
CA ARG A 304 -4.21 34.37 7.75
C ARG A 304 -3.71 35.00 6.46
N TRP A 305 -2.57 34.55 5.92
CA TRP A 305 -2.06 35.00 4.63
C TRP A 305 -3.08 34.75 3.53
N PHE A 306 -3.66 33.55 3.47
CA PHE A 306 -4.65 33.17 2.46
C PHE A 306 -5.91 34.03 2.54
N THR A 307 -6.51 34.16 3.73
CA THR A 307 -7.73 34.99 3.89
C THR A 307 -7.44 36.47 3.66
N ASN A 308 -6.31 36.99 4.14
CA ASN A 308 -5.92 38.39 3.93
C ASN A 308 -5.64 38.68 2.46
N ARG A 309 -5.05 37.73 1.72
CA ARG A 309 -4.78 37.89 0.29
C ARG A 309 -6.07 38.02 -0.51
N ILE A 310 -7.06 37.16 -0.23
CA ILE A 310 -8.40 37.28 -0.82
C ILE A 310 -9.04 38.61 -0.43
N GLN A 311 -9.07 38.97 0.86
CA GLN A 311 -9.67 40.22 1.31
C GLN A 311 -9.02 41.46 0.67
N ASN A 312 -7.69 41.51 0.62
CA ASN A 312 -6.96 42.63 0.03
C ASN A 312 -7.19 42.70 -1.48
N TYR A 313 -7.28 41.56 -2.16
CA TYR A 313 -7.64 41.53 -3.57
C TYR A 313 -9.05 42.11 -3.79
N LEU A 314 -10.04 41.65 -3.02
CA LEU A 314 -11.43 42.15 -3.11
C LEU A 314 -11.54 43.66 -2.82
N LYS A 315 -10.74 44.19 -1.88
CA LYS A 315 -10.72 45.63 -1.56
C LYS A 315 -10.22 46.52 -2.71
N ASN A 316 -9.32 45.98 -3.53
CA ASN A 316 -8.62 46.70 -4.59
C ASN A 316 -9.18 46.39 -5.99
N LEU A 317 -10.38 45.81 -6.08
CA LEU A 317 -11.05 45.57 -7.36
C LEU A 317 -11.41 46.89 -8.05
N ASP A 318 -11.44 46.85 -9.39
CA ASP A 318 -11.92 47.93 -10.24
C ASP A 318 -13.36 48.34 -9.85
N PHE A 319 -13.63 49.65 -9.87
CA PHE A 319 -14.92 50.21 -9.47
C PHE A 319 -16.11 49.60 -10.23
N LYS A 320 -15.91 49.15 -11.47
CA LYS A 320 -16.95 48.53 -12.33
C LYS A 320 -17.49 47.20 -11.78
N VAL A 321 -16.72 46.49 -10.97
CA VAL A 321 -17.08 45.17 -10.43
C VAL A 321 -17.08 45.14 -8.91
N LYS A 322 -16.47 46.14 -8.25
CA LYS A 322 -16.34 46.22 -6.80
C LYS A 322 -17.68 46.10 -6.06
N PHE A 323 -18.75 46.69 -6.58
CA PHE A 323 -20.08 46.64 -5.94
C PHE A 323 -20.63 45.22 -5.75
N LEU A 324 -20.25 44.26 -6.62
CA LEU A 324 -20.67 42.86 -6.51
C LEU A 324 -19.96 42.13 -5.37
N PHE A 325 -18.72 42.55 -5.06
CA PHE A 325 -17.88 41.89 -4.07
C PHE A 325 -17.83 42.60 -2.73
N GLU A 326 -18.24 43.86 -2.68
CA GLU A 326 -18.27 44.71 -1.49
C GLU A 326 -18.95 44.07 -0.27
N PRO A 327 -20.11 43.38 -0.42
CA PRO A 327 -20.75 42.68 0.69
C PRO A 327 -19.85 41.61 1.33
N TYR A 328 -18.93 41.02 0.57
CA TYR A 328 -18.10 39.88 0.98
C TYR A 328 -16.68 40.26 1.42
N ILE A 329 -16.35 41.57 1.46
CA ILE A 329 -15.01 42.04 1.87
C ILE A 329 -14.72 41.69 3.34
N SER A 330 -15.73 41.79 4.20
CA SER A 330 -15.57 41.40 5.59
C SER A 330 -15.41 39.88 5.70
N PHE A 331 -14.52 39.42 6.59
CA PHE A 331 -14.28 37.99 6.76
C PHE A 331 -15.53 37.19 7.19
N SER A 332 -16.55 37.84 7.76
CA SER A 332 -17.78 37.22 8.28
C SER A 332 -18.74 36.96 7.15
N GLU A 333 -18.73 37.84 6.16
CA GLU A 333 -19.55 37.72 4.96
C GLU A 333 -18.82 36.97 3.85
N MET A 334 -17.48 36.90 3.88
CA MET A 334 -16.68 36.10 2.96
C MET A 334 -17.06 34.60 3.00
N ASP A 335 -17.56 34.10 4.14
CA ASP A 335 -18.11 32.74 4.22
C ASP A 335 -19.25 32.53 3.21
N ASN A 336 -20.10 33.53 2.99
CA ASN A 336 -21.25 33.47 2.08
C ASN A 336 -20.83 33.44 0.61
N LEU A 337 -19.72 34.11 0.26
CA LEU A 337 -19.14 34.04 -1.08
C LEU A 337 -18.71 32.61 -1.43
N PHE A 338 -18.26 31.85 -0.43
CA PHE A 338 -17.71 30.51 -0.60
C PHE A 338 -18.63 29.37 -0.15
N GLY A 339 -19.87 29.67 0.21
CA GLY A 339 -20.84 28.65 0.69
C GLY A 339 -20.41 27.97 1.99
N LEU A 340 -19.68 28.67 2.86
CA LEU A 340 -19.19 28.15 4.14
C LEU A 340 -20.15 28.51 5.27
N GLY A 341 -20.19 27.69 6.33
CA GLY A 341 -20.99 27.99 7.51
C GLY A 341 -20.53 29.29 8.19
N LYS A 342 -21.49 30.12 8.65
CA LYS A 342 -21.25 31.43 9.28
C LYS A 342 -20.15 31.36 10.36
N GLY A 343 -19.11 32.18 10.21
CA GLY A 343 -17.99 32.28 11.15
C GLY A 343 -16.90 31.22 10.95
N TYR A 344 -16.84 30.59 9.77
CA TYR A 344 -15.75 29.68 9.41
C TYR A 344 -14.46 30.45 9.10
N ILE A 345 -14.55 31.55 8.33
CA ILE A 345 -13.45 32.45 7.99
C ILE A 345 -13.23 33.52 9.08
N LEU A 346 -14.27 33.97 9.81
CA LEU A 346 -14.14 34.94 10.92
C LEU A 346 -14.43 34.32 12.30
N GLY A 347 -13.47 34.42 13.22
CA GLY A 347 -13.67 34.12 14.65
C GLY A 347 -12.92 32.89 15.15
N ARG A 348 -13.24 31.66 14.71
CA ARG A 348 -12.57 30.46 15.24
C ARG A 348 -11.17 30.24 14.68
N ARG A 349 -10.93 30.57 13.40
CA ARG A 349 -9.59 30.40 12.80
C ARG A 349 -8.60 31.49 13.20
N MET A 350 -9.09 32.72 13.34
CA MET A 350 -8.28 33.88 13.70
C MET A 350 -8.09 34.07 15.22
N LYS A 351 -9.12 33.88 16.06
CA LYS A 351 -8.99 34.06 17.53
C LYS A 351 -8.24 32.90 18.21
N ASN A 352 -8.46 31.66 17.78
CA ASN A 352 -7.86 30.49 18.45
C ASN A 352 -6.52 30.07 17.88
N LYS A 353 -5.86 30.87 17.04
CA LYS A 353 -4.61 30.43 16.43
C LYS A 353 -4.87 29.06 15.75
N SER A 354 -5.76 28.98 14.75
CA SER A 354 -6.11 27.68 14.16
C SER A 354 -4.89 26.99 13.54
N LYS A 355 -4.36 26.02 14.28
CA LYS A 355 -3.32 25.06 13.90
C LYS A 355 -3.80 24.06 12.85
N HIS A 356 -5.04 24.17 12.37
CA HIS A 356 -5.62 23.24 11.41
C HIS A 356 -5.63 23.86 10.01
N ILE A 357 -5.13 23.09 9.04
CA ILE A 357 -5.12 23.43 7.62
C ILE A 357 -6.57 23.45 7.11
N ILE A 358 -6.91 24.31 6.14
CA ILE A 358 -8.19 24.22 5.40
C ILE A 358 -8.16 22.94 4.59
N ALA A 359 -9.09 22.03 4.86
CA ALA A 359 -9.11 20.74 4.18
C ALA A 359 -9.39 20.91 2.68
N LYS A 360 -8.81 20.04 1.84
CA LYS A 360 -8.99 20.08 0.37
C LYS A 360 -10.45 20.11 -0.06
N SER A 361 -11.31 19.35 0.62
CA SER A 361 -12.76 19.36 0.30
C SER A 361 -13.41 20.72 0.54
N ILE A 362 -12.94 21.50 1.52
CA ILE A 362 -13.44 22.86 1.76
C ILE A 362 -12.92 23.81 0.68
N LEU A 363 -11.65 23.67 0.26
CA LEU A 363 -11.10 24.46 -0.86
C LEU A 363 -11.89 24.21 -2.16
N ASN A 364 -12.30 22.96 -2.41
CA ASN A 364 -13.16 22.64 -3.55
C ASN A 364 -14.54 23.31 -3.43
N THR A 365 -15.18 23.26 -2.25
CA THR A 365 -16.44 23.99 -1.99
C THR A 365 -16.29 25.48 -2.26
N MET A 366 -15.17 26.09 -1.86
CA MET A 366 -14.88 27.49 -2.17
C MET A 366 -14.83 27.74 -3.69
N ARG A 367 -14.15 26.88 -4.46
CA ARG A 367 -14.05 27.00 -5.93
C ARG A 367 -15.43 26.87 -6.61
N GLU A 368 -16.22 25.90 -6.18
CA GLU A 368 -17.56 25.61 -6.73
C GLU A 368 -18.53 26.77 -6.48
N ASN A 369 -18.64 27.24 -5.23
CA ASN A 369 -19.56 28.33 -4.88
C ASN A 369 -19.16 29.66 -5.51
N LEU A 370 -17.85 29.94 -5.61
CA LEU A 370 -17.37 31.11 -6.33
C LEU A 370 -17.79 31.05 -7.80
N ASN A 371 -17.58 29.91 -8.46
CA ASN A 371 -17.99 29.70 -9.84
C ASN A 371 -19.50 29.92 -10.04
N ASP A 372 -20.32 29.44 -9.11
CA ASP A 372 -21.78 29.61 -9.16
C ASP A 372 -22.20 31.09 -9.04
N HIS A 373 -21.62 31.84 -8.09
CA HIS A 373 -21.85 33.29 -7.96
C HIS A 373 -21.44 34.04 -9.22
N ILE A 374 -20.24 33.78 -9.74
CA ILE A 374 -19.70 34.41 -10.95
C ILE A 374 -20.59 34.10 -12.15
N THR A 375 -20.97 32.85 -12.35
CA THR A 375 -21.85 32.43 -13.45
C THR A 375 -23.20 33.14 -13.39
N ASN A 376 -23.77 33.29 -12.19
CA ASN A 376 -25.03 34.01 -11.99
C ASN A 376 -24.89 35.52 -12.25
N TRP A 377 -23.78 36.15 -11.86
CA TRP A 377 -23.53 37.55 -12.16
C TRP A 377 -23.23 37.80 -13.64
N ILE A 378 -22.54 36.89 -14.33
CA ILE A 378 -22.32 36.98 -15.78
C ILE A 378 -23.66 36.96 -16.54
N LYS A 379 -24.61 36.14 -16.10
CA LYS A 379 -25.97 36.12 -16.68
C LYS A 379 -26.70 37.46 -16.50
N LYS A 380 -26.55 38.09 -15.33
CA LYS A 380 -27.20 39.38 -15.01
C LYS A 380 -26.47 40.58 -15.63
N PHE A 381 -25.15 40.51 -15.76
CA PHE A 381 -24.28 41.61 -16.22
C PHE A 381 -23.30 41.11 -17.28
N PRO A 382 -23.75 40.78 -18.51
CA PRO A 382 -22.88 40.19 -19.54
C PRO A 382 -21.67 41.06 -19.93
N ALA A 383 -21.80 42.39 -19.85
CA ALA A 383 -20.73 43.34 -20.13
C ALA A 383 -19.53 43.19 -19.18
N LEU A 384 -19.73 42.64 -17.98
CA LEU A 384 -18.67 42.43 -16.98
C LEU A 384 -18.00 41.05 -17.09
N LYS A 385 -18.41 40.21 -18.06
CA LYS A 385 -17.96 38.81 -18.21
C LYS A 385 -16.46 38.63 -18.09
N ARG A 386 -15.68 39.44 -18.81
CA ARG A 386 -14.22 39.34 -18.79
C ARG A 386 -13.63 39.63 -17.41
N HIS A 387 -14.05 40.74 -16.79
CA HIS A 387 -13.59 41.12 -15.44
C HIS A 387 -13.96 40.07 -14.38
N LEU A 388 -15.17 39.51 -14.46
CA LEU A 388 -15.62 38.48 -13.53
C LEU A 388 -14.84 37.17 -13.68
N PHE A 389 -14.53 36.75 -14.90
CA PHE A 389 -13.65 35.59 -15.14
C PHE A 389 -12.22 35.81 -14.64
N ASP A 390 -11.66 36.99 -14.83
CA ASP A 390 -10.31 37.31 -14.34
C ASP A 390 -10.27 37.25 -12.80
N ILE A 391 -11.29 37.78 -12.12
CA ILE A 391 -11.43 37.68 -10.66
C ILE A 391 -11.56 36.24 -10.20
N GLU A 392 -12.41 35.45 -10.86
CA GLU A 392 -12.58 34.03 -10.54
C GLU A 392 -11.24 33.29 -10.65
N LYS A 393 -10.51 33.52 -11.74
CA LYS A 393 -9.19 32.93 -11.99
C LYS A 393 -8.18 33.32 -10.91
N ASP A 394 -8.12 34.58 -10.52
CA ASP A 394 -7.18 35.06 -9.50
C ASP A 394 -7.49 34.49 -8.11
N ILE A 395 -8.77 34.46 -7.71
CA ILE A 395 -9.16 33.85 -6.44
C ILE A 395 -8.90 32.35 -6.44
N LYS A 396 -9.22 31.63 -7.54
CA LYS A 396 -8.89 30.20 -7.69
C LYS A 396 -7.38 29.97 -7.59
N LYS A 397 -6.56 30.83 -8.19
CA LYS A 397 -5.11 30.78 -8.03
C LYS A 397 -4.67 30.93 -6.58
N PHE A 398 -5.30 31.81 -5.78
CA PHE A 398 -4.98 31.90 -4.34
C PHE A 398 -5.33 30.60 -3.59
N ILE A 399 -6.42 29.93 -3.97
CA ILE A 399 -6.82 28.64 -3.41
C ILE A 399 -5.81 27.55 -3.83
N ASP A 400 -5.38 27.56 -5.08
CA ASP A 400 -4.38 26.63 -5.63
C ASP A 400 -3.02 26.81 -4.97
N ASP A 401 -2.54 28.06 -4.83
CA ASP A 401 -1.31 28.40 -4.11
C ASP A 401 -1.35 27.85 -2.67
N TYR A 402 -2.49 28.00 -1.98
CA TYR A 402 -2.69 27.49 -0.63
C TYR A 402 -2.68 25.94 -0.58
N GLU A 403 -3.34 25.31 -1.55
CA GLU A 403 -3.42 23.85 -1.67
C GLU A 403 -2.04 23.23 -1.97
N GLU A 404 -1.29 23.82 -2.90
CA GLU A 404 0.06 23.39 -3.25
C GLU A 404 1.00 23.52 -2.05
N PHE A 405 0.92 24.65 -1.33
CA PHE A 405 1.82 24.95 -0.23
C PHE A 405 1.60 24.02 0.98
N LEU A 406 0.34 23.74 1.33
CA LEU A 406 0.01 22.98 2.55
C LEU A 406 -0.39 21.53 2.30
N LYS A 407 -0.52 21.11 1.03
CA LYS A 407 -0.94 19.78 0.58
C LYS A 407 -2.07 19.22 1.46
N PRO A 408 -3.17 19.99 1.63
CA PRO A 408 -4.21 19.65 2.57
C PRO A 408 -4.83 18.32 2.22
N LYS A 409 -4.92 17.43 3.21
CA LYS A 409 -5.77 16.25 3.04
C LYS A 409 -7.22 16.70 2.96
N PRO A 410 -8.10 15.97 2.24
CA PRO A 410 -9.53 16.16 2.39
C PRO A 410 -9.94 15.98 3.86
N THR A 411 -11.13 16.41 4.26
CA THR A 411 -11.59 16.09 5.62
C THR A 411 -11.56 14.58 5.84
N PRO A 412 -11.45 14.06 7.09
CA PRO A 412 -11.41 12.62 7.33
C PRO A 412 -12.56 11.83 6.67
N ARG A 413 -13.71 12.48 6.45
CA ARG A 413 -14.85 11.96 5.68
C ARG A 413 -14.49 11.67 4.22
N TYR A 414 -13.75 12.57 3.57
CA TYR A 414 -13.32 12.42 2.18
C TYR A 414 -12.04 11.60 2.02
N GLN A 415 -11.16 11.54 3.04
CA GLN A 415 -10.00 10.64 3.04
C GLN A 415 -10.40 9.17 2.95
N MET A 416 -11.57 8.80 3.47
CA MET A 416 -12.08 7.43 3.36
C MET A 416 -12.20 6.99 1.89
N TYR A 417 -12.77 7.82 1.01
CA TYR A 417 -12.93 7.47 -0.41
C TYR A 417 -11.61 7.47 -1.19
N LEU A 418 -10.58 8.17 -0.70
CA LEU A 418 -9.23 8.06 -1.27
C LEU A 418 -8.53 6.76 -0.89
N HIS A 419 -8.72 6.30 0.35
CA HIS A 419 -8.09 5.07 0.85
C HIS A 419 -8.88 3.81 0.45
N HIS A 420 -10.18 3.95 0.21
CA HIS A 420 -11.08 2.88 -0.18
C HIS A 420 -11.83 3.30 -1.46
N THR A 421 -11.09 3.41 -2.57
CA THR A 421 -11.62 3.89 -3.86
C THR A 421 -12.79 3.08 -4.38
N ASN A 422 -12.84 1.79 -4.05
CA ASN A 422 -13.88 0.87 -4.49
C ASN A 422 -15.05 0.75 -3.49
N PHE A 423 -15.06 1.56 -2.42
CA PHE A 423 -16.02 1.41 -1.33
C PHE A 423 -17.46 1.58 -1.79
N ASN A 424 -18.27 0.54 -1.61
CA ASN A 424 -19.68 0.56 -1.95
C ASN A 424 -20.51 1.08 -0.77
N ARG A 425 -20.75 2.39 -0.75
CA ARG A 425 -21.59 3.04 0.27
C ARG A 425 -23.06 2.59 0.25
N HIS A 426 -23.50 1.93 -0.82
CA HIS A 426 -24.87 1.44 -1.02
C HIS A 426 -25.01 -0.07 -0.75
N TYR A 427 -23.95 -0.73 -0.28
CA TYR A 427 -23.93 -2.18 -0.09
C TYR A 427 -25.09 -2.71 0.77
N PHE A 428 -25.45 -1.98 1.83
CA PHE A 428 -26.56 -2.32 2.73
C PHE A 428 -27.84 -1.51 2.49
N SER A 429 -27.93 -0.75 1.39
CA SER A 429 -29.18 -0.03 1.05
C SER A 429 -30.32 -0.99 0.73
N LEU A 430 -29.99 -2.17 0.20
CA LEU A 430 -30.92 -3.26 -0.05
C LEU A 430 -30.20 -4.59 0.17
N ILE A 431 -30.82 -5.48 0.95
CA ILE A 431 -30.38 -6.86 1.15
C ILE A 431 -31.07 -7.74 0.10
N ASP A 432 -30.42 -7.90 -1.05
CA ASP A 432 -30.90 -8.63 -2.23
C ASP A 432 -30.14 -9.94 -2.49
N SER A 433 -29.17 -10.29 -1.64
CA SER A 433 -28.39 -11.51 -1.77
C SER A 433 -28.10 -12.18 -0.42
N LYS A 434 -27.85 -13.49 -0.44
CA LYS A 434 -27.42 -14.26 0.75
C LYS A 434 -26.11 -13.73 1.32
N GLU A 435 -25.19 -13.31 0.45
CA GLU A 435 -23.90 -12.74 0.86
C GLU A 435 -24.06 -11.44 1.65
N LYS A 436 -24.91 -10.52 1.18
CA LYS A 436 -25.22 -9.28 1.93
C LYS A 436 -25.89 -9.60 3.27
N ALA A 437 -26.83 -10.53 3.29
CA ALA A 437 -27.50 -10.95 4.52
C ALA A 437 -26.52 -11.58 5.53
N TYR A 438 -25.61 -12.44 5.05
CA TYR A 438 -24.54 -13.02 5.86
C TYR A 438 -23.65 -11.94 6.49
N TRP A 439 -23.15 -10.99 5.70
CA TRP A 439 -22.30 -9.92 6.24
C TRP A 439 -23.05 -8.98 7.19
N LEU A 440 -24.34 -8.76 6.97
CA LEU A 440 -25.19 -8.03 7.92
C LEU A 440 -25.23 -8.78 9.27
N GLY A 441 -25.49 -10.09 9.28
CA GLY A 441 -25.46 -10.92 10.48
C GLY A 441 -24.11 -10.89 11.19
N PHE A 442 -23.02 -10.96 10.42
CA PHE A 442 -21.66 -10.90 10.94
C PHE A 442 -21.37 -9.56 11.64
N LEU A 443 -21.80 -8.44 11.04
CA LEU A 443 -21.69 -7.12 11.66
C LEU A 443 -22.54 -6.98 12.93
N PHE A 444 -23.71 -7.63 12.97
CA PHE A 444 -24.55 -7.67 14.15
C PHE A 444 -23.87 -8.34 15.35
N ALA A 445 -23.01 -9.33 15.11
CA ALA A 445 -22.15 -9.93 16.12
C ALA A 445 -20.92 -9.03 16.40
N ASP A 446 -19.88 -9.15 15.56
CA ASP A 446 -18.54 -8.60 15.81
C ASP A 446 -18.32 -7.16 15.31
N GLY A 447 -19.23 -6.64 14.49
CA GLY A 447 -19.17 -5.26 14.01
C GLY A 447 -19.53 -4.24 15.08
N TYR A 448 -19.12 -2.99 14.91
CA TYR A 448 -19.63 -1.90 15.72
C TYR A 448 -19.82 -0.58 14.98
N ILE A 449 -20.70 0.27 15.50
CA ILE A 449 -20.88 1.68 15.11
C ILE A 449 -20.58 2.57 16.33
N ALA A 450 -19.67 3.52 16.16
CA ALA A 450 -19.30 4.52 17.15
C ALA A 450 -19.71 5.91 16.66
N LEU A 451 -20.30 6.71 17.56
CA LEU A 451 -20.58 8.12 17.29
C LEU A 451 -19.40 8.96 17.78
N GLU A 452 -18.70 9.61 16.85
CA GLU A 452 -17.67 10.58 17.15
C GLU A 452 -18.26 11.99 17.09
N HIS A 453 -18.41 12.63 18.25
CA HIS A 453 -18.82 14.02 18.33
C HIS A 453 -17.64 14.92 17.93
N LYS A 454 -17.75 15.60 16.79
CA LYS A 454 -16.86 16.72 16.46
C LYS A 454 -17.60 18.03 16.70
N LYS A 455 -16.85 19.11 16.96
CA LYS A 455 -17.36 20.47 17.26
C LYS A 455 -18.34 21.07 16.21
N SER A 456 -18.57 20.39 15.08
CA SER A 456 -19.40 20.85 13.98
C SER A 456 -20.43 19.83 13.48
N GLU A 457 -20.25 18.52 13.74
CA GLU A 457 -21.21 17.48 13.29
C GLU A 457 -20.93 16.14 13.99
N ASN A 458 -21.97 15.33 14.11
CA ASN A 458 -21.88 13.93 14.51
C ASN A 458 -21.34 13.08 13.34
N TYR A 459 -20.37 12.21 13.62
CA TYR A 459 -19.79 11.32 12.62
C TYR A 459 -19.81 9.86 13.07
N TYR A 460 -20.53 9.01 12.36
CA TYR A 460 -20.45 7.56 12.55
C TYR A 460 -19.13 6.97 12.02
N ARG A 461 -18.44 6.21 12.87
CA ARG A 461 -17.31 5.35 12.51
C ARG A 461 -17.68 3.90 12.79
N MET A 462 -17.44 3.02 11.82
CA MET A 462 -17.67 1.59 11.94
C MET A 462 -16.35 0.84 12.10
N GLY A 463 -16.44 -0.40 12.57
CA GLY A 463 -15.30 -1.29 12.55
C GLY A 463 -15.65 -2.74 12.83
N ILE A 464 -14.71 -3.61 12.50
CA ILE A 464 -14.71 -5.04 12.86
C ILE A 464 -13.32 -5.34 13.41
N GLY A 465 -13.27 -6.10 14.50
CA GLY A 465 -12.03 -6.59 15.11
C GLY A 465 -12.16 -8.08 15.38
N LEU A 466 -11.27 -8.88 14.80
CA LEU A 466 -11.26 -10.33 14.94
C LEU A 466 -9.89 -10.80 15.42
N SER A 467 -9.82 -12.02 15.98
CA SER A 467 -8.54 -12.71 16.16
C SER A 467 -7.72 -12.68 14.86
N SER A 468 -6.40 -12.50 14.96
CA SER A 468 -5.55 -12.50 13.76
C SER A 468 -5.58 -13.83 13.00
N SER A 469 -5.94 -14.95 13.64
CA SER A 469 -6.23 -16.22 12.95
C SER A 469 -7.41 -16.13 11.97
N ASP A 470 -8.33 -15.20 12.20
CA ASP A 470 -9.52 -14.96 11.36
C ASP A 470 -9.33 -13.75 10.42
N ARG A 471 -8.09 -13.25 10.24
CA ARG A 471 -7.79 -12.09 9.36
C ARG A 471 -8.35 -12.25 7.94
N ASN A 472 -8.35 -13.47 7.40
CA ASN A 472 -8.89 -13.74 6.06
C ASN A 472 -10.40 -13.45 5.94
N VAL A 473 -11.15 -13.56 7.04
CA VAL A 473 -12.58 -13.17 7.08
C VAL A 473 -12.71 -11.65 6.90
N LEU A 474 -11.84 -10.86 7.55
CA LEU A 474 -11.78 -9.41 7.31
C LEU A 474 -11.43 -9.08 5.87
N VAL A 475 -10.46 -9.78 5.27
CA VAL A 475 -10.09 -9.57 3.86
C VAL A 475 -11.29 -9.85 2.94
N LYS A 476 -12.04 -10.93 3.19
CA LYS A 476 -13.25 -11.26 2.43
C LYS A 476 -14.33 -10.19 2.59
N PHE A 477 -14.59 -9.75 3.82
CA PHE A 477 -15.51 -8.64 4.08
C PHE A 477 -15.09 -7.38 3.29
N CYS A 478 -13.82 -7.00 3.38
CA CYS A 478 -13.27 -5.83 2.72
C CYS A 478 -13.52 -5.86 1.21
N ARG A 479 -13.24 -7.00 0.56
CA ARG A 479 -13.48 -7.18 -0.87
C ARG A 479 -14.95 -7.01 -1.23
N ASN A 480 -15.87 -7.59 -0.45
CA ASN A 480 -17.29 -7.53 -0.74
C ASN A 480 -17.87 -6.12 -0.60
N VAL A 481 -17.47 -5.38 0.44
CA VAL A 481 -17.95 -3.99 0.64
C VAL A 481 -17.10 -2.94 -0.08
N GLY A 482 -16.04 -3.36 -0.78
CA GLY A 482 -15.14 -2.47 -1.51
C GLY A 482 -14.14 -1.69 -0.66
N LEU A 483 -13.90 -2.09 0.58
CA LEU A 483 -12.82 -1.54 1.39
C LEU A 483 -11.48 -2.11 0.93
N ASN A 484 -10.45 -1.26 0.82
CA ASN A 484 -9.08 -1.72 0.62
C ASN A 484 -8.55 -2.55 1.84
N PRO A 485 -8.20 -3.85 1.65
CA PRO A 485 -7.66 -4.71 2.70
C PRO A 485 -6.30 -4.28 3.30
N ASP A 486 -5.53 -3.44 2.60
CA ASP A 486 -4.22 -2.93 3.09
C ASP A 486 -4.36 -2.06 4.34
N TYR A 487 -5.58 -1.58 4.61
CA TYR A 487 -5.90 -0.80 5.81
C TYR A 487 -6.36 -1.67 6.99
N ILE A 488 -6.31 -3.00 6.87
CA ILE A 488 -6.43 -3.90 8.02
C ILE A 488 -5.19 -3.71 8.90
N LYS A 489 -5.42 -3.40 10.17
CA LYS A 489 -4.37 -3.18 11.17
C LYS A 489 -4.31 -4.33 12.14
N ASP A 490 -3.13 -4.89 12.29
CA ASP A 490 -2.80 -5.88 13.30
C ASP A 490 -2.33 -5.16 14.57
N LYS A 491 -2.82 -5.60 15.73
CA LYS A 491 -2.42 -5.07 17.04
C LYS A 491 -2.45 -6.16 18.09
N ILE A 492 -1.55 -6.01 19.07
CA ILE A 492 -1.55 -6.81 20.28
C ILE A 492 -2.48 -6.12 21.29
N ILE A 493 -3.42 -6.86 21.86
CA ILE A 493 -4.38 -6.36 22.85
C ILE A 493 -4.24 -7.20 24.12
N GLY A 494 -4.17 -6.53 25.27
CA GLY A 494 -4.28 -7.19 26.57
C GLY A 494 -5.74 -7.50 26.90
N SER A 495 -5.98 -8.62 27.55
CA SER A 495 -7.30 -8.90 28.14
C SER A 495 -7.49 -8.08 29.42
N ASP A 496 -8.69 -7.50 29.60
CA ASP A 496 -9.04 -6.82 30.85
C ASP A 496 -9.20 -7.80 32.02
N PHE A 497 -9.31 -9.12 31.75
CA PHE A 497 -9.62 -10.17 32.72
C PHE A 497 -8.51 -11.23 32.87
N SER A 498 -7.43 -11.13 32.11
CA SER A 498 -6.29 -12.05 32.18
C SER A 498 -5.00 -11.33 31.77
N ASN A 499 -3.84 -11.73 32.28
CA ASN A 499 -2.54 -11.20 31.82
C ASN A 499 -2.17 -11.62 30.38
N ASN A 500 -3.00 -12.43 29.73
CA ASN A 500 -2.78 -12.86 28.35
C ASN A 500 -2.95 -11.69 27.36
N GLN A 501 -2.02 -11.63 26.42
CA GLN A 501 -2.11 -10.78 25.24
C GLN A 501 -2.55 -11.62 24.04
N TYR A 502 -3.36 -11.05 23.17
CA TYR A 502 -3.80 -11.70 21.94
C TYR A 502 -3.61 -10.77 20.74
N GLN A 503 -3.30 -11.38 19.59
CA GLN A 503 -3.21 -10.67 18.32
C GLN A 503 -4.60 -10.49 17.73
N MET A 504 -4.92 -9.25 17.38
CA MET A 504 -6.18 -8.88 16.77
C MET A 504 -5.93 -8.14 15.46
N SER A 505 -6.60 -8.57 14.41
CA SER A 505 -6.70 -7.85 13.14
C SER A 505 -7.97 -7.00 13.17
N SER A 506 -7.90 -5.76 12.69
CA SER A 506 -9.07 -4.87 12.70
C SER A 506 -9.09 -3.92 11.52
N ILE A 507 -10.30 -3.64 11.03
CA ILE A 507 -10.54 -2.58 10.05
C ILE A 507 -11.54 -1.58 10.63
N ARG A 508 -11.32 -0.29 10.36
CA ARG A 508 -12.19 0.80 10.78
C ARG A 508 -12.37 1.77 9.62
N TRP A 509 -13.60 2.13 9.32
CA TRP A 509 -13.97 3.06 8.26
C TRP A 509 -15.11 3.96 8.73
N GLY A 510 -15.44 5.02 8.00
CA GLY A 510 -16.58 5.87 8.38
C GLY A 510 -17.29 6.41 7.16
N ASP A 511 -18.58 6.11 7.06
CA ASP A 511 -19.49 6.60 6.04
C ASP A 511 -20.87 6.76 6.70
N GLN A 512 -21.46 7.95 6.58
CA GLN A 512 -22.72 8.25 7.27
C GLN A 512 -23.91 7.51 6.66
N LYS A 513 -23.89 7.25 5.35
CA LYS A 513 -24.97 6.56 4.67
C LYS A 513 -24.94 5.07 5.04
N PHE A 514 -23.78 4.44 4.89
CA PHE A 514 -23.59 3.03 5.23
C PHE A 514 -23.94 2.76 6.70
N ALA A 515 -23.53 3.66 7.61
CA ALA A 515 -23.90 3.55 9.02
C ALA A 515 -25.42 3.69 9.25
N LYS A 516 -26.07 4.65 8.57
CA LYS A 516 -27.53 4.81 8.65
C LYS A 516 -28.28 3.61 8.08
N ASP A 517 -27.82 3.05 6.96
CA ASP A 517 -28.40 1.83 6.38
C ASP A 517 -28.33 0.68 7.40
N LEU A 518 -27.19 0.49 8.08
CA LEU A 518 -27.06 -0.53 9.15
C LEU A 518 -27.96 -0.26 10.36
N ILE A 519 -28.06 1.00 10.79
CA ILE A 519 -28.95 1.40 11.90
C ILE A 519 -30.41 1.12 11.53
N ASN A 520 -30.84 1.49 10.33
CA ASN A 520 -32.19 1.25 9.82
C ASN A 520 -32.49 -0.26 9.67
N LEU A 521 -31.46 -1.08 9.48
CA LEU A 521 -31.55 -2.53 9.49
C LEU A 521 -31.54 -3.12 10.91
N GLY A 522 -31.54 -2.29 11.97
CA GLY A 522 -31.67 -2.72 13.36
C GLY A 522 -30.35 -2.76 14.17
N MET A 523 -29.23 -2.26 13.63
CA MET A 523 -27.94 -2.23 14.35
C MET A 523 -27.81 -1.00 15.25
N GLU A 524 -28.75 -0.83 16.18
CA GLU A 524 -28.90 0.38 16.98
C GLU A 524 -27.98 0.47 18.20
N TYR A 525 -27.82 1.68 18.73
CA TYR A 525 -26.93 2.01 19.85
C TYR A 525 -27.52 3.03 20.82
N GLU A 526 -27.68 2.64 22.07
CA GLU A 526 -28.17 3.49 23.16
C GLU A 526 -27.06 3.84 24.15
N TYR A 527 -27.16 5.01 24.79
CA TYR A 527 -26.21 5.39 25.85
C TYR A 527 -26.50 4.59 27.13
N ASN A 528 -25.53 3.78 27.56
CA ASN A 528 -25.64 3.02 28.79
C ASN A 528 -24.95 3.79 29.92
N THR A 529 -25.75 4.40 30.81
CA THR A 529 -25.27 5.19 31.95
C THR A 529 -24.32 4.41 32.86
N LYS A 530 -24.64 3.14 33.15
CA LYS A 530 -23.80 2.26 34.00
C LYS A 530 -22.42 1.98 33.40
N LYS A 531 -22.31 1.90 32.07
CA LYS A 531 -21.04 1.65 31.37
C LYS A 531 -20.33 2.92 30.93
N GLY A 532 -20.96 4.10 31.07
CA GLY A 532 -20.45 5.38 30.59
C GLY A 532 -20.17 5.40 29.09
N ARG A 533 -20.85 4.55 28.30
CA ARG A 533 -20.63 4.40 26.86
C ARG A 533 -21.87 3.88 26.15
N ARG A 534 -21.94 4.11 24.83
CA ARG A 534 -22.97 3.50 24.00
C ARG A 534 -22.82 1.98 23.95
N ALA A 535 -23.94 1.27 24.02
CA ALA A 535 -24.04 -0.18 23.91
C ALA A 535 -24.94 -0.53 22.72
N LYS A 536 -24.58 -1.59 21.99
CA LYS A 536 -25.38 -2.12 20.89
C LYS A 536 -26.70 -2.65 21.46
N VAL A 537 -27.82 -2.23 20.88
CA VAL A 537 -29.17 -2.68 21.22
C VAL A 537 -29.83 -3.23 19.95
N PRO A 538 -29.36 -4.38 19.45
CA PRO A 538 -29.78 -4.85 18.13
C PRO A 538 -31.26 -5.25 18.14
N THR A 539 -31.93 -5.00 17.01
CA THR A 539 -33.27 -5.48 16.68
C THR A 539 -33.18 -6.38 15.45
N LEU A 540 -33.91 -7.49 15.43
CA LEU A 540 -33.87 -8.43 14.30
C LEU A 540 -34.33 -7.76 13.00
N PRO A 541 -33.49 -7.67 11.95
CA PRO A 541 -33.96 -7.26 10.63
C PRO A 541 -34.92 -8.30 10.07
N ILE A 542 -36.10 -7.87 9.61
CA ILE A 542 -37.02 -8.75 8.88
C ILE A 542 -36.69 -8.65 7.39
N LEU A 543 -35.92 -9.62 6.89
CA LEU A 543 -35.50 -9.67 5.49
C LEU A 543 -36.57 -10.33 4.61
N LYS A 544 -36.65 -9.91 3.35
CA LYS A 544 -37.72 -10.30 2.41
C LYS A 544 -37.87 -11.80 2.17
N LYS A 545 -36.78 -12.57 2.33
CA LYS A 545 -36.75 -14.01 2.02
C LYS A 545 -36.21 -14.82 3.19
N LYS A 546 -36.78 -16.00 3.41
CA LYS A 546 -36.32 -16.97 4.42
C LYS A 546 -34.85 -17.37 4.22
N GLU A 547 -34.40 -17.51 2.97
CA GLU A 547 -32.99 -17.77 2.64
C GLU A 547 -32.04 -16.63 3.08
N PHE A 548 -32.50 -15.39 3.08
CA PHE A 548 -31.70 -14.26 3.57
C PHE A 548 -31.66 -14.28 5.10
N MET A 549 -32.77 -14.62 5.75
CA MET A 549 -32.79 -14.79 7.21
C MET A 549 -31.89 -15.92 7.68
N LEU A 550 -31.84 -17.05 6.97
CA LEU A 550 -30.89 -18.14 7.24
C LEU A 550 -29.43 -17.69 7.07
N ALA A 551 -29.13 -16.93 6.01
CA ALA A 551 -27.78 -16.40 5.79
C ALA A 551 -27.38 -15.37 6.85
N PHE A 552 -28.30 -14.48 7.24
CA PHE A 552 -28.12 -13.55 8.36
C PHE A 552 -27.84 -14.30 9.67
N LEU A 553 -28.63 -15.32 9.99
CA LEU A 553 -28.45 -16.10 11.21
C LEU A 553 -27.09 -16.82 11.21
N LEU A 554 -26.64 -17.34 10.05
CA LEU A 554 -25.31 -17.93 9.91
C LEU A 554 -24.19 -16.91 10.13
N GLY A 555 -24.31 -15.71 9.57
CA GLY A 555 -23.34 -14.64 9.79
C GLY A 555 -23.26 -14.23 11.26
N PHE A 556 -24.41 -14.14 11.93
CA PHE A 556 -24.47 -13.86 13.37
C PHE A 556 -23.86 -14.99 14.19
N TYR A 557 -24.12 -16.26 13.83
CA TYR A 557 -23.48 -17.43 14.44
C TYR A 557 -21.95 -17.45 14.24
N ASP A 558 -21.48 -17.06 13.06
CA ASP A 558 -20.05 -17.05 12.77
C ASP A 558 -19.28 -16.03 13.62
N GLY A 559 -19.93 -14.95 14.06
CA GLY A 559 -19.39 -14.08 15.11
C GLY A 559 -19.65 -14.61 16.53
N ASP A 560 -20.91 -14.55 16.99
CA ASP A 560 -21.31 -14.75 18.39
C ASP A 560 -21.83 -16.17 18.72
N GLY A 561 -21.76 -17.10 17.76
CA GLY A 561 -22.19 -18.49 17.94
C GLY A 561 -21.09 -19.43 18.42
N THR A 562 -21.49 -20.51 19.08
CA THR A 562 -20.61 -21.58 19.56
C THR A 562 -21.23 -22.95 19.27
N LEU A 563 -20.38 -23.94 18.97
CA LEU A 563 -20.80 -25.33 18.80
C LEU A 563 -20.43 -26.13 20.05
N GLY A 564 -21.45 -26.55 20.82
CA GLY A 564 -21.25 -27.58 21.84
C GLY A 564 -21.29 -28.98 21.24
N TYR A 565 -20.55 -29.91 21.81
CA TYR A 565 -20.61 -31.34 21.49
C TYR A 565 -20.65 -32.16 22.78
N ASN A 566 -21.55 -33.13 22.87
CA ASN A 566 -21.60 -34.10 23.95
C ASN A 566 -21.13 -35.45 23.41
N ALA A 567 -19.96 -35.89 23.89
CA ALA A 567 -19.34 -37.13 23.44
C ALA A 567 -20.18 -38.38 23.76
N ASP A 568 -20.85 -38.39 24.93
CA ASP A 568 -21.63 -39.55 25.39
C ASP A 568 -22.86 -39.83 24.52
N THR A 569 -23.45 -38.78 23.95
CA THR A 569 -24.69 -38.84 23.17
C THR A 569 -24.47 -38.59 21.68
N GLY A 570 -23.25 -38.24 21.26
CA GLY A 570 -22.94 -37.77 19.91
C GLY A 570 -23.66 -36.46 19.53
N ARG A 571 -24.30 -35.77 20.48
CA ARG A 571 -25.17 -34.63 20.17
C ARG A 571 -24.42 -33.32 20.05
N ILE A 572 -24.73 -32.56 19.00
CA ILE A 572 -24.29 -31.18 18.86
C ILE A 572 -25.31 -30.20 19.43
N TYR A 573 -24.80 -29.06 19.92
CA TYR A 573 -25.58 -27.98 20.52
C TYR A 573 -25.07 -26.63 19.98
N PRO A 574 -25.39 -26.27 18.74
CA PRO A 574 -25.13 -24.93 18.25
C PRO A 574 -25.93 -23.92 19.09
N SER A 575 -25.26 -22.86 19.53
CA SER A 575 -25.87 -21.80 20.34
C SER A 575 -25.45 -20.42 19.88
N LEU A 576 -26.32 -19.44 20.12
CA LEU A 576 -26.14 -18.03 19.83
C LEU A 576 -26.02 -17.27 21.13
N ALA A 577 -24.99 -16.44 21.28
CA ALA A 577 -24.85 -15.55 22.42
C ALA A 577 -25.28 -14.12 22.06
N SER A 578 -25.84 -13.39 23.03
CA SER A 578 -26.03 -11.94 22.91
C SER A 578 -26.11 -11.30 24.29
N SER A 579 -25.62 -10.06 24.37
CA SER A 579 -25.83 -9.22 25.56
C SER A 579 -27.27 -8.71 25.69
N ARG A 580 -28.09 -8.82 24.63
CA ARG A 580 -29.49 -8.39 24.62
C ARG A 580 -30.43 -9.57 24.47
N LYS A 581 -31.03 -10.01 25.59
CA LYS A 581 -32.00 -11.12 25.61
C LYS A 581 -33.17 -10.95 24.64
N VAL A 582 -33.67 -9.71 24.49
CA VAL A 582 -34.79 -9.38 23.59
C VAL A 582 -34.46 -9.71 22.14
N PHE A 583 -33.22 -9.48 21.70
CA PHE A 583 -32.79 -9.82 20.34
C PHE A 583 -32.82 -11.33 20.10
N LEU A 584 -32.35 -12.13 21.07
CA LEU A 584 -32.47 -13.59 20.99
C LEU A 584 -33.93 -14.06 21.04
N GLN A 585 -34.80 -13.34 21.75
CA GLN A 585 -36.24 -13.63 21.75
C GLN A 585 -36.85 -13.41 20.37
N GLN A 586 -36.51 -12.32 19.68
CA GLN A 586 -36.95 -12.08 18.31
C GLN A 586 -36.48 -13.17 17.33
N ILE A 587 -35.22 -13.60 17.43
CA ILE A 587 -34.69 -14.72 16.65
C ILE A 587 -35.46 -16.01 16.96
N LYS A 588 -35.68 -16.28 18.25
CA LYS A 588 -36.43 -17.43 18.72
C LYS A 588 -37.83 -17.47 18.10
N ASP A 589 -38.53 -16.36 18.14
CA ASP A 589 -39.91 -16.26 17.67
C ASP A 589 -39.98 -16.38 16.15
N TYR A 590 -39.07 -15.71 15.41
CA TYR A 590 -39.02 -15.79 13.95
C TYR A 590 -38.77 -17.21 13.42
N PHE A 591 -37.85 -17.95 14.04
CA PHE A 591 -37.49 -19.30 13.60
C PHE A 591 -38.26 -20.42 14.33
N GLY A 592 -39.20 -20.09 15.22
CA GLY A 592 -39.96 -21.08 15.99
C GLY A 592 -39.10 -21.97 16.91
N ILE A 593 -38.04 -21.40 17.50
CA ILE A 593 -37.04 -22.15 18.28
C ILE A 593 -37.63 -22.53 19.66
N LYS A 594 -37.83 -23.83 19.90
CA LYS A 594 -38.42 -24.34 21.17
C LYS A 594 -37.55 -24.08 22.41
N PRO A 595 -36.22 -24.35 22.42
CA PRO A 595 -35.37 -24.16 23.60
C PRO A 595 -35.54 -22.80 24.29
N LYS A 596 -35.54 -22.79 25.63
CA LYS A 596 -35.60 -21.55 26.44
C LYS A 596 -34.27 -20.80 26.36
N ILE A 597 -34.33 -19.48 26.35
CA ILE A 597 -33.14 -18.62 26.44
C ILE A 597 -32.58 -18.73 27.86
N LYS A 598 -31.30 -19.07 27.97
CA LYS A 598 -30.58 -19.15 29.24
C LYS A 598 -29.86 -17.83 29.50
N SER A 599 -29.97 -17.31 30.71
CA SER A 599 -29.16 -16.18 31.16
C SER A 599 -28.00 -16.72 32.01
N ARG A 600 -26.78 -16.29 31.73
CA ARG A 600 -25.61 -16.56 32.57
C ARG A 600 -25.08 -15.24 33.11
N VAL A 601 -24.86 -15.19 34.42
CA VAL A 601 -24.12 -14.11 35.08
C VAL A 601 -22.83 -14.71 35.59
N SER A 602 -21.70 -14.18 35.14
CA SER A 602 -20.38 -14.54 35.65
C SER A 602 -19.74 -13.35 36.31
N GLU A 603 -19.21 -13.52 37.51
CA GLU A 603 -18.32 -12.55 38.14
C GLU A 603 -16.91 -12.74 37.60
N ARG A 604 -16.31 -11.66 37.09
CA ARG A 604 -14.94 -11.67 36.59
C ARG A 604 -14.17 -10.51 37.19
N TYR A 605 -12.97 -10.79 37.69
CA TYR A 605 -12.07 -9.75 38.18
C TYR A 605 -11.48 -8.96 37.00
N ASN A 606 -11.76 -7.66 36.94
CA ASN A 606 -11.21 -6.76 35.95
C ASN A 606 -9.87 -6.23 36.47
N LEU A 607 -8.76 -6.73 35.91
CA LEU A 607 -7.39 -6.37 36.32
C LEU A 607 -7.12 -4.87 36.20
N ARG A 608 -7.62 -4.24 35.13
CA ARG A 608 -7.39 -2.84 34.83
C ARG A 608 -8.09 -1.89 35.80
N LYS A 609 -9.31 -2.23 36.19
CA LYS A 609 -10.13 -1.45 37.12
C LYS A 609 -9.98 -1.89 38.58
N LYS A 610 -9.30 -3.02 38.81
CA LYS A 610 -9.15 -3.67 40.13
C LYS A 610 -10.49 -3.92 40.84
N ILE A 611 -11.54 -4.30 40.11
CA ILE A 611 -12.88 -4.57 40.66
C ILE A 611 -13.45 -5.88 40.12
N ILE A 612 -14.33 -6.53 40.88
CA ILE A 612 -15.15 -7.64 40.40
C ILE A 612 -16.30 -7.06 39.55
N GLN A 613 -16.41 -7.50 38.31
CA GLN A 613 -17.46 -7.08 37.39
C GLN A 613 -18.40 -8.26 37.07
N LYS A 614 -19.70 -8.05 37.27
CA LYS A 614 -20.74 -8.97 36.81
C LYS A 614 -20.92 -8.82 35.30
N VAL A 615 -20.63 -9.88 34.56
CA VAL A 615 -20.86 -9.98 33.11
C VAL A 615 -22.10 -10.84 32.89
N GLN A 616 -23.12 -10.24 32.28
CA GLN A 616 -24.34 -10.95 31.91
C GLN A 616 -24.33 -11.25 30.41
N ALA A 617 -24.60 -12.50 30.06
CA ALA A 617 -24.81 -12.95 28.69
C ALA A 617 -26.09 -13.79 28.61
N SER A 618 -26.82 -13.69 27.50
CA SER A 618 -27.93 -14.59 27.18
C SER A 618 -27.50 -15.53 26.07
N GLU A 619 -27.99 -16.77 26.13
CA GLU A 619 -27.66 -17.82 25.18
C GLU A 619 -28.95 -18.51 24.70
N LEU A 620 -29.06 -18.70 23.39
CA LEU A 620 -30.14 -19.44 22.74
C LEU A 620 -29.56 -20.64 21.98
N SER A 621 -29.88 -21.85 22.42
CA SER A 621 -29.56 -23.06 21.65
C SER A 621 -30.51 -23.18 20.45
N ILE A 622 -29.95 -23.46 19.28
CA ILE A 622 -30.70 -23.74 18.05
C ILE A 622 -30.67 -25.23 17.73
N THR A 623 -31.61 -25.70 16.91
CA THR A 623 -31.67 -27.12 16.54
C THR A 623 -30.59 -27.48 15.51
N ALA A 624 -30.14 -28.74 15.51
CA ALA A 624 -29.22 -29.25 14.50
C ALA A 624 -29.77 -29.05 13.07
N VAL A 625 -31.07 -29.29 12.88
CA VAL A 625 -31.78 -29.07 11.59
C VAL A 625 -31.72 -27.60 11.15
N LEU A 626 -31.95 -26.63 12.04
CA LEU A 626 -31.83 -25.22 11.68
C LEU A 626 -30.37 -24.87 11.35
N PHE A 627 -29.42 -25.43 12.10
CA PHE A 627 -28.00 -25.22 11.88
C PHE A 627 -27.52 -25.78 10.53
N GLU A 628 -27.93 -26.99 10.17
CA GLU A 628 -27.68 -27.59 8.86
C GLU A 628 -28.28 -26.75 7.72
N ASN A 629 -29.53 -26.31 7.86
CA ASN A 629 -30.19 -25.46 6.87
C ASN A 629 -29.44 -24.14 6.63
N MET A 630 -28.86 -23.55 7.67
CA MET A 630 -28.00 -22.38 7.51
C MET A 630 -26.74 -22.70 6.70
N LEU A 631 -26.05 -23.80 7.04
CA LEU A 631 -24.82 -24.23 6.36
C LEU A 631 -25.05 -24.59 4.88
N LEU A 632 -26.17 -25.25 4.56
CA LEU A 632 -26.60 -25.57 3.20
C LEU A 632 -26.95 -24.31 2.41
N ASN A 633 -27.63 -23.36 3.06
CA ASN A 633 -28.11 -22.15 2.41
C ASN A 633 -26.99 -21.22 1.96
N TYR A 634 -25.87 -21.15 2.69
CA TYR A 634 -24.72 -20.32 2.34
C TYR A 634 -23.39 -21.00 2.66
N LYS A 635 -22.65 -21.37 1.61
CA LYS A 635 -21.39 -22.13 1.70
C LYS A 635 -20.19 -21.28 2.12
N ASP A 636 -20.28 -19.98 1.87
CA ASP A 636 -19.17 -19.03 1.92
C ASP A 636 -18.92 -18.41 3.30
N SER A 637 -19.10 -19.21 4.36
CA SER A 637 -19.01 -18.82 5.78
C SER A 637 -17.65 -19.20 6.43
N MET A 638 -17.44 -18.91 7.72
CA MET A 638 -16.18 -19.18 8.41
C MET A 638 -15.86 -20.67 8.52
N LYS A 639 -14.84 -21.12 7.77
CA LYS A 639 -14.41 -22.54 7.70
C LYS A 639 -14.31 -23.22 9.08
N ARG A 640 -13.68 -22.57 10.06
CA ARG A 640 -13.46 -23.16 11.41
C ARG A 640 -14.72 -23.41 12.22
N LYS A 641 -15.86 -22.81 11.86
CA LYS A 641 -17.15 -22.98 12.54
C LYS A 641 -18.12 -23.84 11.73
N ARG A 642 -17.74 -24.29 10.54
CA ARG A 642 -18.54 -25.20 9.71
C ARG A 642 -18.33 -26.64 10.13
N ILE A 643 -19.38 -27.43 9.98
CA ILE A 643 -19.36 -28.89 10.10
C ILE A 643 -19.62 -29.46 8.69
N GLU A 644 -18.94 -30.54 8.33
CA GLU A 644 -19.17 -31.26 7.08
C GLU A 644 -20.60 -31.79 6.99
N LEU A 645 -21.20 -31.76 5.79
CA LEU A 645 -22.60 -32.16 5.62
C LEU A 645 -22.82 -33.65 5.86
N ASP A 646 -21.82 -34.49 5.58
CA ASP A 646 -21.91 -35.94 5.84
C ASP A 646 -22.01 -36.27 7.34
N PHE A 647 -21.52 -35.39 8.22
CA PHE A 647 -21.77 -35.53 9.65
C PHE A 647 -23.27 -35.51 9.97
N PHE A 648 -24.05 -34.66 9.28
CA PHE A 648 -25.49 -34.56 9.55
C PHE A 648 -26.26 -35.79 9.07
N LYS A 649 -25.81 -36.48 8.01
CA LYS A 649 -26.42 -37.75 7.57
C LYS A 649 -26.33 -38.81 8.67
N GLY A 650 -25.13 -39.08 9.17
CA GLY A 650 -24.92 -40.01 10.28
C GLY A 650 -25.56 -39.53 11.59
N TYR A 651 -25.64 -38.21 11.80
CA TYR A 651 -26.34 -37.62 12.94
C TYR A 651 -27.84 -37.88 12.90
N HIS A 652 -28.50 -37.64 11.77
CA HIS A 652 -29.94 -37.90 11.63
C HIS A 652 -30.23 -39.39 11.81
N GLU A 653 -29.46 -40.28 11.17
CA GLU A 653 -29.58 -41.73 11.34
C GLU A 653 -29.39 -42.19 12.80
N GLN A 654 -28.39 -41.66 13.51
CA GLN A 654 -28.18 -41.95 14.93
C GLN A 654 -29.31 -41.38 15.79
N THR A 655 -29.71 -40.13 15.56
CA THR A 655 -30.79 -39.51 16.33
C THR A 655 -32.14 -40.14 16.06
N GLU A 656 -32.37 -40.74 14.88
CA GLU A 656 -33.53 -41.58 14.56
C GLU A 656 -33.46 -42.93 15.27
N LYS A 657 -32.30 -43.62 15.26
CA LYS A 657 -32.08 -44.85 16.06
C LYS A 657 -32.29 -44.62 17.56
N PHE A 658 -31.93 -43.44 18.07
CA PHE A 658 -32.16 -43.01 19.46
C PHE A 658 -33.44 -42.17 19.65
N SER A 659 -34.22 -41.95 18.58
CA SER A 659 -35.53 -41.29 18.62
C SER A 659 -36.51 -42.29 19.18
N PRO A 660 -37.38 -41.90 20.12
CA PRO A 660 -37.84 -42.84 21.08
C PRO A 660 -38.98 -43.71 20.55
N LYS A 661 -38.84 -45.03 20.71
CA LYS A 661 -39.95 -45.98 20.92
C LYS A 661 -40.80 -45.62 22.17
N ARG A 662 -40.92 -44.35 22.60
CA ARG A 662 -41.56 -43.98 23.90
C ARG A 662 -43.01 -44.46 24.01
N PRO A 663 -43.88 -44.30 22.99
CA PRO A 663 -45.23 -44.82 23.05
C PRO A 663 -45.26 -46.35 23.22
N GLN A 664 -44.45 -47.07 22.43
CA GLN A 664 -44.31 -48.54 22.52
C GLN A 664 -43.69 -48.98 23.86
N LEU A 665 -42.73 -48.21 24.40
CA LEU A 665 -42.09 -48.50 25.68
C LEU A 665 -42.99 -48.17 26.87
N ILE A 666 -44.01 -47.30 26.74
CA ILE A 666 -45.00 -47.07 27.81
C ILE A 666 -45.87 -48.31 28.02
N GLU A 667 -46.22 -49.03 26.94
CA GLU A 667 -46.95 -50.29 27.03
C GLU A 667 -46.11 -51.40 27.70
N ILE A 668 -44.80 -51.37 27.47
CA ILE A 668 -43.85 -52.41 27.93
C ILE A 668 -43.34 -52.14 29.36
N LEU A 669 -42.94 -50.90 29.64
CA LEU A 669 -42.45 -50.45 30.94
C LEU A 669 -43.56 -49.71 31.67
N SER A 670 -44.68 -50.38 31.92
CA SER A 670 -45.69 -49.84 32.83
C SER A 670 -45.05 -49.54 34.19
N LYS A 671 -45.67 -48.65 34.97
CA LYS A 671 -45.15 -48.25 36.30
C LYS A 671 -44.80 -49.48 37.16
N ASP A 672 -45.70 -50.46 37.21
CA ASP A 672 -45.53 -51.65 38.06
C ASP A 672 -44.40 -52.57 37.55
N VAL A 673 -44.29 -52.75 36.23
CA VAL A 673 -43.21 -53.55 35.63
C VAL A 673 -41.86 -52.88 35.87
N LEU A 674 -41.78 -51.57 35.66
CA LEU A 674 -40.53 -50.84 35.86
C LEU A 674 -40.07 -50.85 37.33
N VAL A 675 -41.00 -50.76 38.29
CA VAL A 675 -40.68 -50.91 39.72
C VAL A 675 -40.08 -52.29 40.00
N GLN A 676 -40.69 -53.37 39.51
CA GLN A 676 -40.20 -54.73 39.74
C GLN A 676 -38.83 -54.99 39.11
N ILE A 677 -38.58 -54.45 37.90
CA ILE A 677 -37.26 -54.56 37.26
C ILE A 677 -36.21 -53.80 38.07
N LEU A 678 -36.53 -52.61 38.59
CA LEU A 678 -35.61 -51.76 39.34
C LEU A 678 -35.23 -52.31 40.72
N GLU A 679 -35.95 -53.29 41.27
CA GLU A 679 -35.52 -54.01 42.47
C GLU A 679 -34.25 -54.85 42.22
N VAL A 680 -33.94 -55.23 40.97
CA VAL A 680 -32.80 -56.12 40.69
C VAL A 680 -31.88 -55.66 39.57
N ILE A 681 -32.34 -54.81 38.64
CA ILE A 681 -31.56 -54.34 37.48
C ILE A 681 -31.41 -52.82 37.52
N SER A 682 -30.17 -52.34 37.42
CA SER A 682 -29.89 -50.90 37.44
C SER A 682 -30.48 -50.16 36.24
N PRO A 683 -30.89 -48.88 36.37
CA PRO A 683 -31.40 -48.08 35.26
C PRO A 683 -30.50 -48.06 34.03
N SER A 684 -29.18 -48.04 34.23
CA SER A 684 -28.20 -48.08 33.14
C SER A 684 -28.19 -49.43 32.42
N LYS A 685 -28.39 -50.53 33.14
CA LYS A 685 -28.45 -51.87 32.56
C LYS A 685 -29.77 -52.09 31.81
N ILE A 686 -30.89 -51.58 32.32
CA ILE A 686 -32.18 -51.56 31.62
C ILE A 686 -32.04 -50.79 30.30
N ALA A 687 -31.42 -49.61 30.34
CA ALA A 687 -31.19 -48.79 29.15
C ALA A 687 -30.31 -49.49 28.12
N GLN A 688 -29.24 -50.16 28.57
CA GLN A 688 -28.37 -50.97 27.72
C GLN A 688 -29.15 -52.12 27.06
N LEU A 689 -29.93 -52.86 27.84
CA LEU A 689 -30.70 -53.99 27.32
C LEU A 689 -31.70 -53.53 26.27
N LEU A 690 -32.44 -52.45 26.52
CA LEU A 690 -33.43 -51.87 25.60
C LEU A 690 -32.82 -51.08 24.42
N ASN A 691 -31.50 -50.98 24.35
CA ASN A 691 -30.79 -50.14 23.37
C ASN A 691 -31.29 -48.68 23.34
N VAL A 692 -31.53 -48.09 24.52
CA VAL A 692 -31.97 -46.70 24.69
C VAL A 692 -31.00 -45.92 25.57
N SER A 693 -31.09 -44.59 25.56
CA SER A 693 -30.30 -43.76 26.47
C SER A 693 -30.69 -43.96 27.94
N ASN A 694 -29.73 -43.88 28.88
CA ASN A 694 -30.00 -43.88 30.33
C ASN A 694 -31.03 -42.81 30.72
N THR A 695 -31.01 -41.66 30.05
CA THR A 695 -31.96 -40.57 30.27
C THR A 695 -33.40 -40.99 29.99
N THR A 696 -33.64 -41.94 29.08
CA THR A 696 -34.97 -42.48 28.78
C THR A 696 -35.55 -43.15 30.02
N ILE A 697 -34.79 -44.05 30.66
CA ILE A 697 -35.22 -44.77 31.88
C ILE A 697 -35.40 -43.79 33.04
N PHE A 698 -34.48 -42.84 33.21
CA PHE A 698 -34.63 -41.82 34.26
C PHE A 698 -35.84 -40.90 34.06
N ARG A 699 -36.29 -40.68 32.81
CA ARG A 699 -37.54 -39.96 32.55
C ARG A 699 -38.76 -40.80 32.91
N PHE A 700 -38.78 -42.10 32.59
CA PHE A 700 -39.86 -42.99 33.04
C PHE A 700 -39.97 -43.04 34.56
N MET A 701 -38.84 -43.19 35.26
CA MET A 701 -38.81 -43.13 36.72
C MET A 701 -39.37 -41.80 37.26
N LYS A 702 -39.04 -40.68 36.61
CA LYS A 702 -39.56 -39.37 37.00
C LYS A 702 -41.06 -39.26 36.75
N ASP A 703 -41.53 -39.68 35.58
CA ASP A 703 -42.94 -39.58 35.17
C ASP A 703 -43.84 -40.49 36.01
N TYR A 704 -43.33 -41.64 36.47
CA TYR A 704 -44.03 -42.56 37.35
C TYR A 704 -43.79 -42.31 38.84
N GLU A 705 -43.02 -41.26 39.20
CA GLU A 705 -42.68 -40.89 40.57
C GLU A 705 -41.94 -42.00 41.36
N ILE A 706 -41.10 -42.77 40.66
CA ILE A 706 -40.27 -43.83 41.25
C ILE A 706 -39.00 -43.22 41.85
N THR A 707 -38.77 -43.47 43.13
CA THR A 707 -37.58 -43.02 43.84
C THR A 707 -36.35 -43.86 43.50
N ARG A 708 -35.17 -43.26 43.53
CA ARG A 708 -33.92 -43.99 43.25
C ARG A 708 -33.44 -44.71 44.50
N HIS A 709 -33.01 -45.97 44.32
CA HIS A 709 -32.27 -46.68 45.37
C HIS A 709 -30.98 -45.94 45.75
N LYS A 710 -30.54 -46.11 46.99
CA LYS A 710 -29.33 -45.48 47.55
C LYS A 710 -28.07 -45.91 46.79
N LYS A 711 -27.04 -45.07 46.85
CA LYS A 711 -25.73 -45.33 46.23
C LYS A 711 -25.17 -46.66 46.77
N GLY A 712 -24.87 -47.60 45.87
CA GLY A 712 -24.33 -48.93 46.21
C GLY A 712 -25.33 -50.09 46.16
N TYR A 713 -26.64 -49.84 46.11
CA TYR A 713 -27.68 -50.89 46.10
C TYR A 713 -27.50 -51.93 44.96
N TYR A 714 -27.37 -51.46 43.71
CA TYR A 714 -27.17 -52.37 42.59
C TYR A 714 -25.79 -53.04 42.60
N ALA A 715 -24.79 -52.41 43.24
CA ALA A 715 -23.47 -53.00 43.38
C ALA A 715 -23.50 -54.17 44.37
N SER A 716 -24.27 -54.08 45.47
CA SER A 716 -24.44 -55.20 46.40
C SER A 716 -25.18 -56.37 45.76
N ILE A 717 -26.20 -56.12 44.93
CA ILE A 717 -26.92 -57.18 44.21
C ILE A 717 -26.00 -57.88 43.20
N ASN A 718 -25.28 -57.12 42.38
CA ASN A 718 -24.35 -57.69 41.41
C ASN A 718 -23.25 -58.51 42.10
N ASN A 719 -22.75 -58.05 43.25
CA ASN A 719 -21.74 -58.78 44.02
C ASN A 719 -22.29 -60.08 44.62
N ASP A 720 -23.52 -60.07 45.13
CA ASP A 720 -24.19 -61.28 45.64
C ASP A 720 -24.41 -62.31 44.53
N ILE A 721 -24.88 -61.88 43.36
CA ILE A 721 -25.03 -62.74 42.17
C ILE A 721 -23.68 -63.29 41.72
N TYR A 722 -22.62 -62.48 41.74
CA TYR A 722 -21.28 -62.90 41.35
C TYR A 722 -20.70 -63.96 42.30
N LEU A 723 -20.84 -63.77 43.61
CA LEU A 723 -20.30 -64.68 44.63
C LEU A 723 -21.10 -65.97 44.77
N ASN A 724 -22.43 -65.88 44.71
CA ASN A 724 -23.33 -66.99 45.01
C ASN A 724 -23.93 -67.64 43.74
N GLY A 725 -23.75 -67.04 42.56
CA GLY A 725 -24.23 -67.60 41.29
C GLY A 725 -25.72 -67.97 41.35
N LYS A 726 -26.07 -69.21 40.99
CA LYS A 726 -27.46 -69.69 40.96
C LYS A 726 -28.13 -69.78 42.35
N THR A 727 -27.38 -69.74 43.44
CA THR A 727 -27.91 -69.80 44.80
C THR A 727 -28.19 -68.40 45.39
N SER A 728 -27.83 -67.32 44.69
CA SER A 728 -28.21 -65.96 45.07
C SER A 728 -29.73 -65.78 45.10
N ASN A 729 -30.23 -65.08 46.12
CA ASN A 729 -31.65 -64.73 46.25
C ASN A 729 -32.14 -63.84 45.09
N TYR A 730 -31.23 -63.16 44.38
CA TYR A 730 -31.55 -62.27 43.26
C TYR A 730 -31.39 -62.94 41.89
N TYR A 731 -30.67 -64.06 41.79
CA TYR A 731 -30.31 -64.66 40.49
C TYR A 731 -31.51 -64.98 39.62
N LYS A 732 -32.54 -65.63 40.19
CA LYS A 732 -33.75 -66.01 39.44
C LYS A 732 -34.49 -64.79 38.89
N GLN A 733 -34.66 -63.74 39.70
CA GLN A 733 -35.33 -62.51 39.29
C GLN A 733 -34.50 -61.72 38.28
N PHE A 734 -33.18 -61.65 38.46
CA PHE A 734 -32.27 -60.97 37.56
C PHE A 734 -32.29 -61.60 36.15
N ILE A 735 -32.20 -62.93 36.06
CA ILE A 735 -32.29 -63.65 34.78
C ILE A 735 -33.69 -63.49 34.17
N TYR A 736 -34.76 -63.68 34.96
CA TYR A 736 -36.13 -63.50 34.48
C TYR A 736 -36.36 -62.14 33.83
N TRP A 737 -35.96 -61.05 34.50
CA TRP A 737 -36.14 -59.70 33.97
C TRP A 737 -35.21 -59.38 32.81
N THR A 738 -33.99 -59.92 32.80
CA THR A 738 -33.08 -59.76 31.66
C THR A 738 -33.66 -60.45 30.41
N ASP A 739 -34.15 -61.69 30.55
CA ASP A 739 -34.77 -62.47 29.47
C ASP A 739 -36.10 -61.86 29.02
N PHE A 740 -36.88 -61.32 29.95
CA PHE A 740 -38.11 -60.58 29.64
C PHE A 740 -37.79 -59.39 28.74
N ILE A 741 -36.86 -58.52 29.14
CA ILE A 741 -36.46 -57.34 28.37
C ILE A 741 -35.90 -57.74 26.98
N GLN A 742 -35.09 -58.80 26.90
CA GLN A 742 -34.51 -59.26 25.63
C GLN A 742 -35.54 -59.84 24.67
N ARG A 743 -36.48 -60.68 25.15
CA ARG A 743 -37.56 -61.23 24.31
C ARG A 743 -38.49 -60.15 23.75
N LEU A 744 -38.69 -59.07 24.51
CA LEU A 744 -39.53 -57.95 24.09
C LEU A 744 -38.92 -57.16 22.93
N ILE A 745 -37.60 -57.03 22.87
CA ILE A 745 -36.91 -56.38 21.75
C ILE A 745 -37.15 -57.17 20.46
N GLN A 746 -37.02 -58.50 20.53
CA GLN A 746 -37.28 -59.40 19.40
C GLN A 746 -38.73 -59.34 18.90
N SER A 747 -39.70 -59.05 19.79
CA SER A 747 -41.12 -58.92 19.41
C SER A 747 -41.51 -57.57 18.79
N THR A 748 -40.71 -56.52 18.98
CA THR A 748 -40.96 -55.17 18.42
C THR A 748 -40.16 -54.86 17.15
N GLU A 749 -39.39 -55.83 16.66
CA GLU A 749 -38.65 -55.77 15.39
C GLU A 749 -39.31 -56.60 14.26
N LYS A 750 -40.39 -57.32 14.57
CA LYS A 750 -41.36 -57.84 13.59
C LYS A 750 -42.53 -56.88 13.48
#